data_AF-A0A803XNQ6-F1
#
_entry.id   AF-A0A803XNQ6-F1
#
_cell.length_a   1.000
_cell.length_b   1.000
_cell.length_c   1.000
_cell.angle_alpha   90.00
_cell.angle_beta   90.00
_cell.angle_gamma   90.00
#
_symmetry.space_group_name_H-M   'P 1'
#
loop_
_entity.id
_entity.type
_entity.pdbx_description
1 polymer ?
#
loop_
_entity_poly.entity_id
_entity_poly.type
_entity_poly.pdbx_seq_one_letter_code
_entity_poly.pdbx_strand_id
1 'polypeptide(L)'
;CKLDTTRVLWYWNSTSSTRYWNRLPREVMDAPSLEVDSFLNKCYFFLVCVFFFLSLLQIETTDSKNNVLVFFKLRPDVITEDNLHSNILVSSMLDSPINSLYQAVRQVFAPVLLKDEKWSKTLDPKLQKLLSELEAGLSTVLRRSDPNCIGTEFTENDVQAILTPTDEFQFWKECAQHGNKLRGKERASHFKDLFEDLAKHYYNLDSFSLLEVVDLVETTKDTVDNVWRQTEHDPYPQPRMYNLLDVIGSCLGRFVQRKLTTLNLWEDAFHIVKENIKAGILICEQWVSACEYLTGQLWQRYTLHQWKNEKYIPESLTELCKRLDEVLTVRTLHEKLTYFLPSGEQNDLHLAQVFEPFAGLNPVHCNPYTEPLWKAAVSQFERIIAPAEQKMAIKLKKFISEIQDSPQQLIQTFQKYKELIKHPNTSKELLFERETLLARLQDYVKDYQTDFETRCHGAPGDVSGPLSGKNLSEVVNNIVWVRHLEMKVDDAIKLAEALLSDLSGFQTFHRSAGSFLEQLKVYEQEQFDDWSRNIQSEVSNPKSGLCIQANSPVMELDHVFGTLNILYSDRLVTLLREVRQLSALGFVIPAKIQHVANTAQKFSKQAVILKQVAHFYNSIDQQMIESQKPMMLQSALAFEQIIKHSKSGPGGNAQITWDNPRELEAYIQKLQAAAERLSTENRKLRKWHTNFIEKVISLMNIDLLRQQQRWRDGLQELRTGFASLESQGFKSSDMKAWRQHWNHQLYKALEHQYQIGLEALNENLPEINIDLTFKQGRLQFRPPFEEVRARYYREMKRFISIPNQFRGVSETEEESIFTVMTERNANGFLTAFSKAEDLFRRLAEVCNQFKEWIVIGQVDMETLAKMHLSSKQDWEKNFKALKVRGKEAERLPRYTLDYVLKFIL
;
A
#
# COMPACT_ATOMS: atom_id res chain seq x y z
N CYS A 1 -49.88 -87.82 13.01
CA CYS A 1 -49.44 -86.91 11.93
C CYS A 1 -47.98 -86.59 12.12
N LYS A 2 -47.08 -87.13 11.27
CA LYS A 2 -45.68 -86.68 11.25
C LYS A 2 -45.69 -85.24 10.74
N LEU A 3 -45.27 -84.30 11.58
CA LEU A 3 -45.06 -82.90 11.19
C LEU A 3 -44.02 -82.87 10.06
N ASP A 4 -44.31 -82.09 9.03
CA ASP A 4 -43.49 -81.96 7.81
C ASP A 4 -42.28 -81.06 8.11
N THR A 5 -41.36 -81.57 8.92
CA THR A 5 -40.14 -80.86 9.39
C THR A 5 -39.27 -80.38 8.22
N THR A 6 -39.35 -81.03 7.06
CA THR A 6 -38.59 -80.69 5.86
C THR A 6 -38.97 -79.34 5.27
N ARG A 7 -40.27 -78.98 5.28
CA ARG A 7 -40.77 -77.69 4.79
C ARG A 7 -40.42 -76.52 5.70
N VAL A 8 -40.47 -76.73 7.01
CA VAL A 8 -40.08 -75.72 8.01
C VAL A 8 -38.57 -75.47 7.96
N LEU A 9 -37.75 -76.52 7.88
CA LEU A 9 -36.29 -76.39 7.67
C LEU A 9 -35.95 -75.66 6.36
N TRP A 10 -36.69 -75.94 5.28
CA TRP A 10 -36.52 -75.24 4.02
C TRP A 10 -36.84 -73.75 4.18
N TYR A 11 -37.98 -73.38 4.77
CA TYR A 11 -38.36 -72.00 5.08
C TYR A 11 -37.24 -71.23 5.80
N TRP A 12 -36.62 -71.80 6.84
CA TRP A 12 -35.54 -71.14 7.60
C TRP A 12 -34.22 -70.99 6.85
N ASN A 13 -33.97 -71.84 5.84
CA ASN A 13 -32.79 -71.78 4.97
C ASN A 13 -33.01 -70.86 3.76
N SER A 14 -34.24 -70.73 3.25
CA SER A 14 -34.60 -69.92 2.08
C SER A 14 -35.07 -68.51 2.44
N THR A 15 -35.54 -68.27 3.67
CA THR A 15 -35.80 -66.92 4.20
C THR A 15 -34.55 -66.36 4.88
N SER A 16 -34.34 -65.05 4.75
CA SER A 16 -33.13 -64.31 5.12
C SER A 16 -32.66 -64.47 6.58
N SER A 17 -33.39 -65.15 7.45
CA SER A 17 -33.10 -65.34 8.87
C SER A 17 -31.71 -65.90 9.16
N THR A 18 -31.28 -66.92 8.42
CA THR A 18 -29.93 -67.52 8.57
C THR A 18 -28.81 -66.61 8.05
N ARG A 19 -29.11 -65.77 7.06
CA ARG A 19 -28.17 -64.78 6.50
C ARG A 19 -28.06 -63.52 7.36
N TYR A 20 -29.13 -63.13 8.04
CA TYR A 20 -29.19 -61.94 8.87
C TYR A 20 -28.43 -62.12 10.19
N TRP A 21 -28.47 -63.33 10.78
CA TRP A 21 -27.88 -63.62 12.10
C TRP A 21 -26.49 -64.30 12.08
N ASN A 22 -25.92 -64.60 10.91
CA ASN A 22 -24.61 -65.28 10.74
C ASN A 22 -24.36 -66.44 11.74
N ARG A 23 -24.87 -67.63 11.39
CA ARG A 23 -24.82 -68.96 12.07
C ARG A 23 -25.92 -69.24 13.11
N LEU A 24 -26.79 -70.18 12.74
CA LEU A 24 -27.56 -71.02 13.67
C LEU A 24 -26.90 -72.42 13.75
N PRO A 25 -26.65 -73.00 14.94
CA PRO A 25 -26.27 -74.40 15.07
C PRO A 25 -27.38 -75.32 14.53
N ARG A 26 -27.02 -76.41 13.83
CA ARG A 26 -27.96 -77.41 13.30
C ARG A 26 -28.87 -78.04 14.36
N GLU A 27 -28.53 -77.92 15.64
CA GLU A 27 -29.22 -78.55 16.77
C GLU A 27 -30.52 -77.82 17.22
N VAL A 28 -30.83 -76.63 16.69
CA VAL A 28 -32.07 -75.88 17.01
C VAL A 28 -33.21 -76.17 16.01
N MET A 29 -32.98 -77.01 14.98
CA MET A 29 -33.94 -77.27 13.90
C MET A 29 -34.95 -78.42 14.17
N ASP A 30 -34.90 -79.08 15.33
CA ASP A 30 -35.67 -80.31 15.60
C ASP A 30 -37.01 -80.13 16.35
N ALA A 31 -37.48 -78.90 16.58
CA ALA A 31 -38.82 -78.68 17.13
C ALA A 31 -39.61 -77.64 16.30
N PRO A 32 -40.60 -78.06 15.48
CA PRO A 32 -41.49 -77.11 14.81
C PRO A 32 -42.33 -76.39 15.87
N SER A 33 -42.18 -75.08 16.01
CA SER A 33 -43.10 -74.29 16.81
C SER A 33 -44.47 -74.26 16.12
N LEU A 34 -45.53 -74.46 16.89
CA LEU A 34 -46.93 -74.51 16.44
C LEU A 34 -47.36 -73.25 15.65
N GLU A 35 -46.66 -72.14 15.85
CA GLU A 35 -46.91 -70.84 15.22
C GLU A 35 -46.32 -70.71 13.82
N VAL A 36 -45.12 -71.25 13.57
CA VAL A 36 -44.54 -71.27 12.21
C VAL A 36 -45.33 -72.21 11.31
N ASP A 37 -45.76 -73.36 11.83
CA ASP A 37 -46.62 -74.30 11.10
C ASP A 37 -48.02 -73.70 10.86
N SER A 38 -48.56 -72.96 11.84
CA SER A 38 -49.79 -72.19 11.69
C SER A 38 -49.67 -71.09 10.64
N PHE A 39 -48.54 -70.38 10.59
CA PHE A 39 -48.27 -69.39 9.55
C PHE A 39 -48.15 -70.02 8.18
N LEU A 40 -47.43 -71.12 8.00
CA LEU A 40 -47.30 -71.72 6.67
C LEU A 40 -48.64 -72.27 6.15
N ASN A 41 -49.45 -72.89 7.03
CA ASN A 41 -50.62 -73.67 6.62
C ASN A 41 -51.99 -72.98 6.76
N LYS A 42 -52.14 -71.95 7.62
CA LYS A 42 -53.44 -71.28 7.81
C LYS A 42 -53.51 -70.01 6.95
N CYS A 43 -54.57 -69.90 6.15
CA CYS A 43 -54.84 -68.73 5.29
C CYS A 43 -55.10 -67.44 6.08
N TYR A 44 -55.48 -67.54 7.35
CA TYR A 44 -55.81 -66.40 8.23
C TYR A 44 -54.66 -65.98 9.16
N PHE A 45 -53.53 -66.69 9.15
CA PHE A 45 -52.37 -66.35 9.98
C PHE A 45 -51.34 -65.60 9.14
N PHE A 46 -51.36 -64.26 9.25
CA PHE A 46 -50.66 -63.35 8.35
C PHE A 46 -49.29 -62.87 8.85
N LEU A 47 -48.93 -63.12 10.11
CA LEU A 47 -47.75 -62.52 10.74
C LEU A 47 -47.02 -63.53 11.62
N VAL A 48 -45.68 -63.57 11.52
CA VAL A 48 -44.78 -64.29 12.45
C VAL A 48 -43.63 -63.38 12.84
N CYS A 49 -43.37 -63.27 14.15
CA CYS A 49 -42.20 -62.60 14.69
C CYS A 49 -41.15 -63.63 15.10
N VAL A 50 -39.88 -63.32 14.88
CA VAL A 50 -38.75 -64.20 15.20
C VAL A 50 -37.75 -63.45 16.05
N PHE A 51 -37.39 -64.03 17.20
CA PHE A 51 -36.37 -63.51 18.12
C PHE A 51 -35.14 -64.42 18.14
N PHE A 52 -33.98 -63.82 18.40
CA PHE A 52 -32.73 -64.54 18.63
C PHE A 52 -32.25 -64.27 20.05
N PHE A 53 -32.34 -65.25 20.95
CA PHE A 53 -31.88 -65.13 22.33
C PHE A 53 -30.91 -66.28 22.62
N LEU A 54 -29.64 -65.99 22.95
CA LEU A 54 -28.66 -66.94 23.54
C LEU A 54 -28.92 -68.43 23.20
N SER A 55 -28.89 -68.80 21.92
CA SER A 55 -29.06 -70.17 21.37
C SER A 55 -30.46 -70.81 21.37
N LEU A 56 -31.55 -70.08 21.67
CA LEU A 56 -32.93 -70.56 21.55
C LEU A 56 -33.83 -69.58 20.76
N LEU A 57 -34.63 -70.15 19.85
CA LEU A 57 -35.68 -69.45 19.09
C LEU A 57 -36.95 -69.41 19.94
N GLN A 58 -37.35 -68.23 20.38
CA GLN A 58 -38.67 -67.99 21.00
C GLN A 58 -39.49 -67.02 20.15
N ILE A 59 -40.81 -67.17 20.19
CA ILE A 59 -41.78 -66.29 19.55
C ILE A 59 -42.65 -65.73 20.67
N GLU A 60 -42.40 -64.50 21.11
CA GLU A 60 -43.21 -63.81 22.13
C GLU A 60 -43.39 -62.34 21.78
N THR A 61 -44.43 -61.71 22.33
CA THR A 61 -44.70 -60.28 22.12
C THR A 61 -43.80 -59.42 23.00
N THR A 62 -42.89 -58.70 22.34
CA THR A 62 -42.28 -57.43 22.73
C THR A 62 -41.54 -57.37 24.08
N ASP A 63 -40.24 -57.67 24.04
CA ASP A 63 -39.27 -57.17 25.04
C ASP A 63 -38.23 -56.28 24.34
N SER A 64 -37.97 -55.10 24.94
CA SER A 64 -37.52 -53.88 24.24
C SER A 64 -36.00 -53.76 23.97
N LYS A 65 -35.28 -54.88 23.84
CA LYS A 65 -33.81 -54.86 23.66
C LYS A 65 -33.25 -55.84 22.62
N ASN A 66 -34.12 -56.50 21.86
CA ASN A 66 -33.69 -57.52 20.90
C ASN A 66 -34.05 -57.14 19.46
N ASN A 67 -33.18 -57.54 18.55
CA ASN A 67 -33.44 -57.43 17.13
C ASN A 67 -34.49 -58.47 16.69
N VAL A 68 -35.53 -58.03 16.00
CA VAL A 68 -36.68 -58.85 15.62
C VAL A 68 -36.80 -58.90 14.10
N LEU A 69 -37.07 -60.08 13.55
CA LEU A 69 -37.51 -60.23 12.16
C LEU A 69 -39.01 -60.55 12.13
N VAL A 70 -39.77 -59.77 11.38
CA VAL A 70 -41.21 -59.94 11.20
C VAL A 70 -41.50 -60.36 9.76
N PHE A 71 -42.24 -61.45 9.61
CA PHE A 71 -42.68 -62.02 8.34
C PHE A 71 -44.16 -61.77 8.15
N PHE A 72 -44.54 -61.20 7.00
CA PHE A 72 -45.93 -60.92 6.64
C PHE A 72 -46.32 -61.67 5.37
N LYS A 73 -47.53 -62.22 5.33
CA LYS A 73 -48.14 -62.69 4.08
C LYS A 73 -48.82 -61.56 3.32
N LEU A 74 -48.69 -61.53 2.00
CA LEU A 74 -49.36 -60.55 1.15
C LEU A 74 -50.76 -61.01 0.71
N ARG A 75 -50.99 -62.34 0.65
CA ARG A 75 -52.26 -62.97 0.25
C ARG A 75 -52.63 -64.11 1.22
N PRO A 76 -53.93 -64.35 1.49
CA PRO A 76 -54.42 -65.43 2.37
C PRO A 76 -54.28 -66.83 1.76
N ASP A 77 -53.04 -67.23 1.42
CA ASP A 77 -52.73 -68.50 0.78
C ASP A 77 -51.81 -69.36 1.65
N VAL A 78 -51.86 -70.68 1.44
CA VAL A 78 -50.90 -71.63 1.99
C VAL A 78 -49.56 -71.40 1.31
N ILE A 79 -48.48 -71.31 2.10
CA ILE A 79 -47.15 -71.07 1.56
C ILE A 79 -46.58 -72.38 0.98
N THR A 80 -46.29 -72.37 -0.32
CA THR A 80 -45.64 -73.45 -1.08
C THR A 80 -44.28 -72.99 -1.60
N GLU A 81 -43.47 -73.90 -2.13
CA GLU A 81 -42.12 -73.58 -2.61
C GLU A 81 -42.13 -72.53 -3.73
N ASP A 82 -43.17 -72.51 -4.57
CA ASP A 82 -43.29 -71.56 -5.68
C ASP A 82 -43.74 -70.15 -5.25
N ASN A 83 -44.44 -70.02 -4.11
CA ASN A 83 -45.05 -68.75 -3.70
C ASN A 83 -44.30 -68.06 -2.53
N LEU A 84 -43.29 -68.70 -1.95
CA LEU A 84 -42.53 -68.21 -0.80
C LEU A 84 -41.97 -66.80 -1.04
N HIS A 85 -41.23 -66.61 -2.13
CA HIS A 85 -40.50 -65.36 -2.40
C HIS A 85 -41.39 -64.22 -2.91
N SER A 86 -42.59 -64.52 -3.39
CA SER A 86 -43.53 -63.53 -3.94
C SER A 86 -44.64 -63.14 -2.96
N ASN A 87 -44.95 -64.01 -1.99
CA ASN A 87 -46.05 -63.80 -1.05
C ASN A 87 -45.57 -63.41 0.37
N ILE A 88 -44.28 -63.49 0.68
CA ILE A 88 -43.74 -63.17 2.00
C ILE A 88 -42.90 -61.90 1.95
N LEU A 89 -43.26 -60.94 2.82
CA LEU A 89 -42.48 -59.74 3.07
C LEU A 89 -41.76 -59.85 4.41
N VAL A 90 -40.50 -59.45 4.44
CA VAL A 90 -39.66 -59.48 5.65
C VAL A 90 -39.35 -58.05 6.07
N SER A 91 -39.59 -57.73 7.33
CA SER A 91 -39.21 -56.46 7.94
C SER A 91 -38.35 -56.71 9.17
N SER A 92 -37.24 -56.00 9.29
CA SER A 92 -36.39 -56.04 10.49
C SER A 92 -36.71 -54.86 11.41
N MET A 93 -36.83 -55.13 12.70
CA MET A 93 -36.95 -54.12 13.75
C MET A 93 -35.73 -54.22 14.67
N LEU A 94 -35.04 -53.10 14.86
CA LEU A 94 -33.85 -52.96 15.72
C LEU A 94 -34.21 -52.09 16.92
N ASP A 95 -33.86 -52.55 18.13
CA ASP A 95 -33.98 -51.89 19.44
C ASP A 95 -35.38 -51.36 19.84
N SER A 96 -35.90 -50.36 19.12
CA SER A 96 -37.16 -49.67 19.41
C SER A 96 -38.11 -49.69 18.20
N PRO A 97 -39.42 -49.98 18.40
CA PRO A 97 -40.41 -49.94 17.33
C PRO A 97 -40.57 -48.53 16.74
N ILE A 98 -40.40 -47.49 17.55
CA ILE A 98 -40.49 -46.09 17.11
C ILE A 98 -39.29 -45.72 16.25
N ASN A 99 -38.07 -46.15 16.64
CA ASN A 99 -36.86 -45.91 15.84
C ASN A 99 -36.92 -46.67 14.51
N SER A 100 -37.30 -47.95 14.55
CA SER A 100 -37.46 -48.78 13.36
C SER A 100 -38.51 -48.20 12.39
N LEU A 101 -39.66 -47.77 12.91
CA LEU A 101 -40.71 -47.13 12.09
C LEU A 101 -40.24 -45.79 11.53
N TYR A 102 -39.57 -44.97 12.33
CA TYR A 102 -39.02 -43.69 11.88
C TYR A 102 -37.98 -43.88 10.77
N GLN A 103 -37.03 -44.80 10.93
CA GLN A 103 -36.03 -45.08 9.90
C GLN A 103 -36.67 -45.69 8.64
N ALA A 104 -37.65 -46.58 8.79
CA ALA A 104 -38.39 -47.12 7.65
C ALA A 104 -39.14 -46.02 6.88
N VAL A 105 -39.83 -45.12 7.59
CA VAL A 105 -40.52 -43.98 6.98
C VAL A 105 -39.53 -43.01 6.36
N ARG A 106 -38.52 -42.52 7.10
CA ARG A 106 -37.56 -41.50 6.64
C ARG A 106 -36.64 -41.98 5.52
N GLN A 107 -36.15 -43.22 5.58
CA GLN A 107 -35.13 -43.74 4.64
C GLN A 107 -35.72 -44.47 3.44
N VAL A 108 -36.88 -45.14 3.61
CA VAL A 108 -37.46 -45.99 2.55
C VAL A 108 -38.72 -45.36 2.00
N PHE A 109 -39.76 -45.18 2.82
CA PHE A 109 -41.08 -44.81 2.30
C PHE A 109 -41.17 -43.34 1.88
N ALA A 110 -40.65 -42.40 2.66
CA ALA A 110 -40.71 -40.97 2.34
C ALA A 110 -39.93 -40.63 1.07
N PRO A 111 -38.68 -41.09 0.83
CA PRO A 111 -37.99 -40.84 -0.44
C PRO A 111 -38.70 -41.50 -1.63
N VAL A 112 -39.15 -42.75 -1.49
CA VAL A 112 -39.82 -43.49 -2.59
C VAL A 112 -41.17 -42.88 -2.95
N LEU A 113 -41.92 -42.38 -1.96
CA LEU A 113 -43.26 -41.83 -2.17
C LEU A 113 -43.24 -40.33 -2.50
N LEU A 114 -42.28 -39.56 -1.97
CA LEU A 114 -42.22 -38.10 -2.14
C LEU A 114 -41.23 -37.63 -3.21
N LYS A 115 -40.09 -38.32 -3.41
CA LYS A 115 -39.04 -37.90 -4.36
C LYS A 115 -39.13 -38.60 -5.72
N ASP A 116 -39.72 -39.79 -5.80
CA ASP A 116 -39.93 -40.47 -7.09
C ASP A 116 -41.07 -39.80 -7.87
N GLU A 117 -40.78 -39.29 -9.07
CA GLU A 117 -41.75 -38.60 -9.93
C GLU A 117 -42.98 -39.44 -10.27
N LYS A 118 -42.85 -40.77 -10.29
CA LYS A 118 -43.98 -41.66 -10.57
C LYS A 118 -44.98 -41.71 -9.43
N TRP A 119 -44.51 -41.86 -8.20
CA TRP A 119 -45.36 -42.09 -7.03
C TRP A 119 -45.83 -40.77 -6.41
N SER A 120 -45.00 -39.73 -6.42
CA SER A 120 -45.34 -38.39 -5.96
C SER A 120 -46.53 -37.78 -6.72
N LYS A 121 -46.66 -38.04 -8.03
CA LYS A 121 -47.81 -37.58 -8.85
C LYS A 121 -49.10 -38.36 -8.56
N THR A 122 -48.99 -39.60 -8.08
CA THR A 122 -50.15 -40.46 -7.76
C THR A 122 -50.69 -40.30 -6.35
N LEU A 123 -49.88 -39.73 -5.44
CA LEU A 123 -50.25 -39.52 -4.05
C LEU A 123 -50.96 -38.18 -3.86
N ASP A 124 -52.10 -38.19 -3.19
CA ASP A 124 -52.81 -36.97 -2.79
C ASP A 124 -51.87 -36.09 -1.93
N PRO A 125 -51.78 -34.77 -2.19
CA PRO A 125 -51.08 -33.81 -1.34
C PRO A 125 -51.39 -33.94 0.16
N LYS A 126 -52.61 -34.36 0.53
CA LYS A 126 -52.96 -34.65 1.93
C LYS A 126 -52.16 -35.82 2.51
N LEU A 127 -51.97 -36.89 1.73
CA LEU A 127 -51.21 -38.06 2.17
C LEU A 127 -49.71 -37.75 2.27
N GLN A 128 -49.19 -36.91 1.36
CA GLN A 128 -47.83 -36.39 1.43
C GLN A 128 -47.63 -35.57 2.71
N LYS A 129 -48.57 -34.68 3.01
CA LYS A 129 -48.56 -33.88 4.24
C LYS A 129 -48.64 -34.77 5.48
N LEU A 130 -49.52 -35.77 5.51
CA LEU A 130 -49.64 -36.72 6.62
C LEU A 130 -48.38 -37.56 6.80
N LEU A 131 -47.70 -37.96 5.70
CA LEU A 131 -46.44 -38.69 5.78
C LEU A 131 -45.33 -37.82 6.37
N SER A 132 -45.25 -36.55 5.97
CA SER A 132 -44.32 -35.57 6.55
C SER A 132 -44.66 -35.25 8.02
N GLU A 133 -45.95 -35.12 8.36
CA GLU A 133 -46.41 -34.94 9.75
C GLU A 133 -46.12 -36.17 10.61
N LEU A 134 -46.25 -37.38 10.07
CA LEU A 134 -45.90 -38.64 10.73
C LEU A 134 -44.39 -38.76 10.95
N GLU A 135 -43.58 -38.47 9.93
CA GLU A 135 -42.12 -38.43 10.06
C GLU A 135 -41.68 -37.40 11.12
N ALA A 136 -42.25 -36.19 11.07
CA ALA A 136 -41.98 -35.15 12.04
C ALA A 136 -42.40 -35.58 13.46
N GLY A 137 -43.60 -36.15 13.62
CA GLY A 137 -44.11 -36.67 14.87
C GLY A 137 -43.23 -37.79 15.45
N LEU A 138 -42.87 -38.79 14.64
CA LEU A 138 -41.98 -39.86 15.06
C LEU A 138 -40.59 -39.33 15.43
N SER A 139 -40.07 -38.33 14.72
CA SER A 139 -38.80 -37.68 15.06
C SER A 139 -38.86 -36.92 16.39
N THR A 140 -39.99 -36.25 16.69
CA THR A 140 -40.18 -35.55 17.97
C THR A 140 -40.27 -36.54 19.14
N VAL A 141 -40.86 -37.71 18.93
CA VAL A 141 -40.96 -38.77 19.94
C VAL A 141 -39.61 -39.47 20.12
N LEU A 142 -38.79 -39.63 19.09
CA LEU A 142 -37.44 -40.17 19.25
C LEU A 142 -36.50 -39.21 19.98
N ARG A 143 -36.62 -37.91 19.72
CA ARG A 143 -35.89 -36.86 20.46
C ARG A 143 -36.40 -36.64 21.89
N ARG A 144 -37.57 -37.20 22.24
CA ARG A 144 -38.19 -37.14 23.57
C ARG A 144 -38.37 -38.55 24.12
N SER A 145 -37.42 -39.03 24.91
CA SER A 145 -37.60 -40.26 25.68
C SER A 145 -38.94 -40.20 26.46
N ASP A 146 -39.71 -41.29 26.37
CA ASP A 146 -41.15 -41.44 26.69
C ASP A 146 -41.64 -40.76 28.00
N PRO A 147 -42.69 -39.91 27.99
CA PRO A 147 -43.31 -39.37 29.21
C PRO A 147 -44.01 -40.43 30.08
N ASN A 148 -44.32 -41.62 29.54
CA ASN A 148 -45.12 -42.64 30.22
C ASN A 148 -44.31 -43.76 30.90
N CYS A 149 -42.98 -43.70 30.89
CA CYS A 149 -42.14 -44.56 31.74
C CYS A 149 -42.09 -43.99 33.17
N ILE A 150 -43.07 -44.37 33.99
CA ILE A 150 -43.06 -44.11 35.43
C ILE A 150 -41.87 -44.86 36.05
N GLY A 151 -40.71 -44.20 36.17
CA GLY A 151 -39.59 -44.76 36.94
C GLY A 151 -38.18 -44.25 36.64
N THR A 152 -37.94 -43.52 35.55
CA THR A 152 -36.61 -42.93 35.29
C THR A 152 -36.78 -41.47 34.90
N GLU A 153 -36.20 -40.57 35.70
CA GLU A 153 -36.22 -39.12 35.46
C GLU A 153 -35.72 -38.81 34.05
N PHE A 154 -36.40 -37.90 33.33
CA PHE A 154 -35.90 -37.36 32.07
C PHE A 154 -34.46 -36.84 32.26
N THR A 155 -33.48 -37.54 31.70
CA THR A 155 -32.09 -37.07 31.70
C THR A 155 -31.84 -36.32 30.40
N GLU A 156 -31.60 -35.01 30.48
CA GLU A 156 -31.19 -34.12 29.37
C GLU A 156 -29.96 -34.64 28.57
N ASN A 157 -29.26 -35.62 29.14
CA ASN A 157 -28.10 -36.33 28.60
C ASN A 157 -28.42 -37.45 27.60
N ASP A 158 -29.69 -37.80 27.37
CA ASP A 158 -30.06 -38.81 26.37
C ASP A 158 -29.96 -38.22 24.95
N VAL A 159 -28.88 -38.57 24.25
CA VAL A 159 -28.50 -38.02 22.94
C VAL A 159 -28.65 -39.02 21.79
N GLN A 160 -29.18 -40.22 22.04
CA GLN A 160 -29.21 -41.33 21.07
C GLN A 160 -29.96 -41.00 19.77
N ALA A 161 -30.93 -40.10 19.83
CA ALA A 161 -31.73 -39.66 18.68
C ALA A 161 -31.15 -38.44 17.93
N ILE A 162 -30.01 -37.90 18.38
CA ILE A 162 -29.40 -36.68 17.81
C ILE A 162 -28.24 -37.08 16.92
N LEU A 163 -28.52 -37.21 15.63
CA LEU A 163 -27.57 -37.74 14.63
C LEU A 163 -27.03 -36.66 13.69
N THR A 164 -27.64 -35.47 13.69
CA THR A 164 -27.24 -34.30 12.88
C THR A 164 -27.31 -33.01 13.70
N PRO A 165 -26.54 -31.95 13.34
CA PRO A 165 -26.60 -30.67 14.07
C PRO A 165 -28.00 -30.06 14.02
N THR A 166 -28.72 -30.28 12.92
CA THR A 166 -30.11 -29.88 12.77
C THR A 166 -31.04 -30.58 13.77
N ASP A 167 -30.76 -31.82 14.17
CA ASP A 167 -31.54 -32.52 15.20
C ASP A 167 -31.36 -31.85 16.58
N GLU A 168 -30.14 -31.39 16.88
CA GLU A 168 -29.83 -30.65 18.12
C GLU A 168 -30.54 -29.28 18.15
N PHE A 169 -30.47 -28.52 17.06
CA PHE A 169 -31.14 -27.21 16.98
C PHE A 169 -32.66 -27.36 17.11
N GLN A 170 -33.21 -28.40 16.48
CA GLN A 170 -34.64 -28.69 16.53
C GLN A 170 -35.07 -29.16 17.93
N PHE A 171 -34.23 -29.92 18.65
CA PHE A 171 -34.48 -30.28 20.05
C PHE A 171 -34.67 -29.03 20.92
N TRP A 172 -33.76 -28.05 20.83
CA TRP A 172 -33.88 -26.82 21.65
C TRP A 172 -35.10 -25.98 21.27
N LYS A 173 -35.46 -25.94 19.98
CA LYS A 173 -36.70 -25.31 19.51
C LYS A 173 -37.95 -25.99 20.07
N GLU A 174 -37.96 -27.32 20.12
CA GLU A 174 -39.06 -28.12 20.66
C GLU A 174 -39.17 -27.97 22.18
N CYS A 175 -38.05 -27.94 22.90
CA CYS A 175 -37.96 -27.72 24.34
C CYS A 175 -38.43 -26.31 24.74
N ALA A 176 -38.12 -25.29 23.94
CA ALA A 176 -38.61 -23.93 24.14
C ALA A 176 -40.15 -23.84 24.01
N GLN A 177 -40.74 -24.58 23.07
CA GLN A 177 -42.18 -24.58 22.84
C GLN A 177 -42.95 -25.40 23.89
N HIS A 178 -42.45 -26.58 24.25
CA HIS A 178 -43.22 -27.60 25.00
C HIS A 178 -42.69 -27.91 26.41
N GLY A 179 -41.67 -27.22 26.91
CA GLY A 179 -41.08 -27.50 28.23
C GLY A 179 -42.09 -27.41 29.39
N ASN A 180 -42.09 -28.37 30.30
CA ASN A 180 -43.04 -28.43 31.44
C ASN A 180 -42.79 -27.35 32.53
N LYS A 181 -41.60 -26.74 32.58
CA LYS A 181 -41.20 -25.72 33.58
C LYS A 181 -40.83 -24.39 32.91
N LEU A 182 -41.30 -23.26 33.44
CA LEU A 182 -41.06 -21.91 32.88
C LEU A 182 -39.56 -21.59 32.71
N ARG A 183 -38.76 -21.84 33.76
CA ARG A 183 -37.30 -21.69 33.77
C ARG A 183 -36.58 -22.57 32.73
N GLY A 184 -37.15 -23.74 32.42
CA GLY A 184 -36.65 -24.63 31.37
C GLY A 184 -36.98 -24.13 29.96
N LYS A 185 -38.13 -23.47 29.78
CA LYS A 185 -38.50 -22.84 28.50
C LYS A 185 -37.62 -21.63 28.19
N GLU A 186 -37.35 -20.78 29.18
CA GLU A 186 -36.46 -19.61 29.02
C GLU A 186 -35.04 -20.06 28.66
N ARG A 187 -34.49 -21.04 29.39
CA ARG A 187 -33.18 -21.66 29.08
C ARG A 187 -33.13 -22.24 27.66
N ALA A 188 -34.16 -22.99 27.27
CA ALA A 188 -34.23 -23.57 25.93
C ALA A 188 -34.41 -22.50 24.83
N SER A 189 -35.14 -21.41 25.10
CA SER A 189 -35.25 -20.28 24.17
C SER A 189 -33.90 -19.60 23.98
N HIS A 190 -33.16 -19.36 25.06
CA HIS A 190 -31.82 -18.77 24.99
C HIS A 190 -30.88 -19.61 24.13
N PHE A 191 -30.82 -20.94 24.33
CA PHE A 191 -30.01 -21.81 23.46
C PHE A 191 -30.51 -21.87 22.02
N LYS A 192 -31.83 -21.91 21.80
CA LYS A 192 -32.43 -21.82 20.46
C LYS A 192 -31.99 -20.54 19.76
N ASP A 193 -31.98 -19.40 20.44
CA ASP A 193 -31.65 -18.10 19.86
C ASP A 193 -30.14 -18.02 19.55
N LEU A 194 -29.28 -18.56 20.41
CA LEU A 194 -27.84 -18.71 20.12
C LEU A 194 -27.58 -19.59 18.88
N PHE A 195 -28.39 -20.64 18.66
CA PHE A 195 -28.26 -21.52 17.50
C PHE A 195 -29.01 -21.05 16.26
N GLU A 196 -29.83 -19.98 16.32
CA GLU A 196 -30.75 -19.63 15.23
C GLU A 196 -30.05 -19.29 13.93
N ASP A 197 -28.98 -18.50 14.00
CA ASP A 197 -28.19 -18.16 12.82
C ASP A 197 -27.39 -19.35 12.32
N LEU A 198 -26.82 -20.16 13.21
CA LEU A 198 -26.10 -21.38 12.85
C LEU A 198 -27.03 -22.38 12.13
N ALA A 199 -28.25 -22.56 12.64
CA ALA A 199 -29.23 -23.49 12.09
C ALA A 199 -29.57 -23.17 10.63
N LYS A 200 -29.73 -21.88 10.26
CA LYS A 200 -29.98 -21.45 8.87
C LYS A 200 -28.91 -21.94 7.91
N HIS A 201 -27.64 -21.89 8.32
CA HIS A 201 -26.51 -22.33 7.50
C HIS A 201 -26.49 -23.86 7.36
N TYR A 202 -26.68 -24.61 8.45
CA TYR A 202 -26.66 -26.07 8.42
C TYR A 202 -27.87 -26.69 7.70
N TYR A 203 -29.05 -26.05 7.73
CA TYR A 203 -30.20 -26.48 6.91
C TYR A 203 -29.92 -26.36 5.40
N ASN A 204 -29.13 -25.37 4.99
CA ASN A 204 -28.78 -25.11 3.60
C ASN A 204 -27.35 -25.57 3.23
N LEU A 205 -26.74 -26.46 4.04
CA LEU A 205 -25.32 -26.81 3.93
C LEU A 205 -24.95 -27.30 2.52
N ASP A 206 -25.80 -28.12 1.90
CA ASP A 206 -25.55 -28.70 0.58
C ASP A 206 -25.45 -27.65 -0.55
N SER A 207 -25.98 -26.43 -0.35
CA SER A 207 -25.92 -25.35 -1.34
C SER A 207 -24.58 -24.60 -1.34
N PHE A 208 -23.82 -24.66 -0.25
CA PHE A 208 -22.56 -23.93 -0.12
C PHE A 208 -21.42 -24.57 -0.91
N SER A 209 -20.45 -23.74 -1.27
CA SER A 209 -19.13 -24.15 -1.76
C SER A 209 -18.22 -24.56 -0.59
N LEU A 210 -17.12 -25.27 -0.88
CA LEU A 210 -16.14 -25.64 0.16
C LEU A 210 -15.50 -24.40 0.80
N LEU A 211 -15.26 -23.33 0.04
CA LEU A 211 -14.65 -22.11 0.58
C LEU A 211 -15.58 -21.36 1.55
N GLU A 212 -16.88 -21.27 1.25
CA GLU A 212 -17.84 -20.63 2.16
C GLU A 212 -17.99 -21.41 3.48
N VAL A 213 -17.82 -22.73 3.45
CA VAL A 213 -17.89 -23.55 4.67
C VAL A 213 -16.66 -23.35 5.57
N VAL A 214 -15.51 -22.92 5.05
CA VAL A 214 -14.35 -22.53 5.87
C VAL A 214 -14.75 -21.41 6.84
N ASP A 215 -15.44 -20.37 6.36
CA ASP A 215 -15.90 -19.27 7.22
C ASP A 215 -17.01 -19.72 8.19
N LEU A 216 -17.85 -20.67 7.77
CA LEU A 216 -18.86 -21.28 8.63
C LEU A 216 -18.25 -22.05 9.81
N VAL A 217 -17.05 -22.65 9.65
CA VAL A 217 -16.36 -23.38 10.73
C VAL A 217 -15.99 -22.45 11.88
N GLU A 218 -15.45 -21.25 11.60
CA GLU A 218 -15.16 -20.26 12.65
C GLU A 218 -16.44 -19.75 13.32
N THR A 219 -17.48 -19.47 12.54
CA THR A 219 -18.80 -19.07 13.09
C THR A 219 -19.40 -20.17 13.99
N THR A 220 -19.23 -21.44 13.58
CA THR A 220 -19.69 -22.61 14.36
C THR A 220 -18.93 -22.70 15.68
N LYS A 221 -17.60 -22.54 15.65
CA LYS A 221 -16.73 -22.53 16.83
C LYS A 221 -17.12 -21.43 17.81
N ASP A 222 -17.32 -20.21 17.35
CA ASP A 222 -17.72 -19.08 18.20
C ASP A 222 -19.11 -19.31 18.83
N THR A 223 -20.06 -19.85 18.06
CA THR A 223 -21.40 -20.16 18.56
C THR A 223 -21.35 -21.24 19.64
N VAL A 224 -20.59 -22.31 19.42
CA VAL A 224 -20.43 -23.41 20.39
C VAL A 224 -19.74 -22.92 21.66
N ASP A 225 -18.74 -22.04 21.55
CA ASP A 225 -18.06 -21.41 22.69
C ASP A 225 -19.02 -20.50 23.49
N ASN A 226 -19.86 -19.73 22.81
CA ASN A 226 -20.89 -18.90 23.44
C ASN A 226 -21.93 -19.74 24.20
N VAL A 227 -22.34 -20.88 23.63
CA VAL A 227 -23.26 -21.83 24.29
C VAL A 227 -22.65 -22.44 25.54
N TRP A 228 -21.35 -22.76 25.52
CA TRP A 228 -20.67 -23.35 26.67
C TRP A 228 -20.43 -22.35 27.81
N ARG A 229 -20.04 -21.12 27.49
CA ARG A 229 -19.66 -20.08 28.47
C ARG A 229 -20.82 -19.19 28.94
N GLN A 230 -22.05 -19.46 28.51
CA GLN A 230 -23.20 -18.68 28.96
C GLN A 230 -23.38 -18.80 30.48
N THR A 231 -23.76 -17.69 31.12
CA THR A 231 -23.94 -17.59 32.58
C THR A 231 -25.39 -17.26 32.98
N GLU A 232 -26.26 -17.03 32.01
CA GLU A 232 -27.65 -16.59 32.24
C GLU A 232 -28.55 -17.71 32.75
N HIS A 233 -28.25 -18.95 32.35
CA HIS A 233 -29.02 -20.14 32.69
C HIS A 233 -28.14 -21.31 33.13
N ASP A 234 -28.77 -22.40 33.60
CA ASP A 234 -28.05 -23.62 33.99
C ASP A 234 -27.15 -24.10 32.83
N PRO A 235 -25.91 -24.54 33.12
CA PRO A 235 -24.89 -24.80 32.11
C PRO A 235 -25.30 -25.89 31.13
N TYR A 236 -24.71 -25.86 29.93
CA TYR A 236 -24.97 -26.87 28.91
C TYR A 236 -24.38 -28.23 29.33
N PRO A 237 -25.09 -29.36 29.26
CA PRO A 237 -24.55 -30.63 29.74
C PRO A 237 -23.33 -31.10 28.93
N GLN A 238 -22.25 -31.49 29.62
CA GLN A 238 -21.01 -31.94 28.98
C GLN A 238 -21.19 -33.14 28.02
N PRO A 239 -21.94 -34.21 28.36
CA PRO A 239 -22.16 -35.34 27.43
C PRO A 239 -22.88 -34.92 26.15
N ARG A 240 -23.77 -33.93 26.26
CA ARG A 240 -24.51 -33.36 25.14
C ARG A 240 -23.63 -32.47 24.27
N MET A 241 -22.73 -31.69 24.87
CA MET A 241 -21.75 -30.90 24.13
C MET A 241 -20.79 -31.79 23.36
N TYR A 242 -20.35 -32.90 23.98
CA TYR A 242 -19.53 -33.91 23.31
C TYR A 242 -20.24 -34.45 22.05
N ASN A 243 -21.51 -34.84 22.18
CA ASN A 243 -22.31 -35.30 21.03
C ASN A 243 -22.46 -34.22 19.96
N LEU A 244 -22.70 -32.95 20.35
CA LEU A 244 -22.81 -31.84 19.40
C LEU A 244 -21.52 -31.64 18.59
N LEU A 245 -20.35 -31.64 19.26
CA LEU A 245 -19.05 -31.54 18.58
C LEU A 245 -18.83 -32.69 17.59
N ASP A 246 -19.20 -33.91 17.96
CA ASP A 246 -19.06 -35.12 17.13
C ASP A 246 -19.99 -35.12 15.92
N VAL A 247 -21.24 -34.74 16.15
CA VAL A 247 -22.26 -34.68 15.11
C VAL A 247 -21.99 -33.55 14.11
N ILE A 248 -21.47 -32.40 14.57
CA ILE A 248 -20.98 -31.33 13.68
C ILE A 248 -19.79 -31.84 12.86
N GLY A 249 -18.79 -32.45 13.51
CA GLY A 249 -17.61 -32.97 12.83
C GLY A 249 -17.98 -33.99 11.74
N SER A 250 -18.85 -34.94 12.08
CA SER A 250 -19.39 -35.93 11.15
C SER A 250 -20.24 -35.31 10.03
N CYS A 251 -20.93 -34.20 10.28
CA CYS A 251 -21.69 -33.47 9.26
C CYS A 251 -20.75 -32.78 8.26
N LEU A 252 -19.75 -32.05 8.76
CA LEU A 252 -18.72 -31.39 7.94
C LEU A 252 -17.94 -32.40 7.11
N GLY A 253 -17.54 -33.53 7.71
CA GLY A 253 -16.87 -34.61 7.00
C GLY A 253 -17.71 -35.16 5.85
N ARG A 254 -18.98 -35.48 6.10
CA ARG A 254 -19.91 -35.93 5.04
C ARG A 254 -20.12 -34.88 3.95
N PHE A 255 -20.18 -33.60 4.30
CA PHE A 255 -20.28 -32.51 3.35
C PHE A 255 -19.06 -32.43 2.43
N VAL A 256 -17.85 -32.44 3.01
CA VAL A 256 -16.58 -32.47 2.26
C VAL A 256 -16.56 -33.69 1.33
N GLN A 257 -16.95 -34.85 1.85
CA GLN A 257 -16.97 -36.08 1.06
C GLN A 257 -17.93 -35.99 -0.15
N ARG A 258 -19.15 -35.50 0.06
CA ARG A 258 -20.14 -35.33 -1.02
C ARG A 258 -19.65 -34.36 -2.09
N LYS A 259 -19.12 -33.20 -1.69
CA LYS A 259 -18.61 -32.19 -2.63
C LYS A 259 -17.44 -32.72 -3.44
N LEU A 260 -16.48 -33.39 -2.81
CA LEU A 260 -15.32 -33.95 -3.50
C LEU A 260 -15.68 -35.14 -4.40
N THR A 261 -16.72 -35.92 -4.07
CA THR A 261 -17.21 -37.02 -4.92
C THR A 261 -17.80 -36.54 -6.26
N THR A 262 -18.20 -35.26 -6.36
CA THR A 262 -18.64 -34.67 -7.64
C THR A 262 -17.50 -34.44 -8.64
N LEU A 263 -16.25 -34.51 -8.17
CA LEU A 263 -15.04 -34.31 -8.97
C LEU A 263 -14.34 -35.65 -9.22
N ASN A 264 -13.78 -35.83 -10.41
CA ASN A 264 -12.87 -36.92 -10.70
C ASN A 264 -11.46 -36.51 -10.26
N LEU A 265 -11.11 -36.80 -9.00
CA LEU A 265 -9.86 -36.32 -8.37
C LEU A 265 -8.58 -36.70 -9.14
N TRP A 266 -8.60 -37.77 -9.92
CA TRP A 266 -7.46 -38.24 -10.72
C TRP A 266 -7.41 -37.67 -12.15
N GLU A 267 -8.56 -37.41 -12.77
CA GLU A 267 -8.66 -37.05 -14.21
C GLU A 267 -8.92 -35.56 -14.44
N ASP A 268 -9.64 -34.90 -13.54
CA ASP A 268 -9.97 -33.48 -13.68
C ASP A 268 -8.73 -32.58 -13.61
N ALA A 269 -8.85 -31.35 -14.10
CA ALA A 269 -7.75 -30.39 -14.11
C ALA A 269 -7.15 -30.17 -12.70
N PHE A 270 -5.83 -30.27 -12.58
CA PHE A 270 -5.14 -30.26 -11.28
C PHE A 270 -5.45 -29.03 -10.43
N HIS A 271 -5.57 -27.84 -11.03
CA HIS A 271 -5.87 -26.61 -10.28
C HIS A 271 -7.23 -26.69 -9.56
N ILE A 272 -8.28 -27.20 -10.22
CA ILE A 272 -9.62 -27.37 -9.64
C ILE A 272 -9.57 -28.39 -8.51
N VAL A 273 -8.93 -29.54 -8.75
CA VAL A 273 -8.78 -30.61 -7.75
C VAL A 273 -8.00 -30.10 -6.53
N LYS A 274 -6.88 -29.41 -6.75
CA LYS A 274 -6.03 -28.85 -5.71
C LYS A 274 -6.77 -27.85 -4.83
N GLU A 275 -7.51 -26.90 -5.41
CA GLU A 275 -8.25 -25.90 -4.66
C GLU A 275 -9.34 -26.52 -3.79
N ASN A 276 -10.12 -27.45 -4.35
CA ASN A 276 -11.20 -28.11 -3.61
C ASN A 276 -10.66 -29.07 -2.53
N ILE A 277 -9.62 -29.86 -2.80
CA ILE A 277 -8.99 -30.72 -1.78
C ILE A 277 -8.40 -29.88 -0.65
N LYS A 278 -7.70 -28.77 -0.97
CA LYS A 278 -7.16 -27.86 0.05
C LYS A 278 -8.25 -27.22 0.91
N ALA A 279 -9.36 -26.80 0.31
CA ALA A 279 -10.49 -26.28 1.07
C ALA A 279 -11.11 -27.37 1.97
N GLY A 280 -11.22 -28.61 1.48
CA GLY A 280 -11.66 -29.76 2.28
C GLY A 280 -10.74 -30.07 3.47
N ILE A 281 -9.43 -30.08 3.25
CA ILE A 281 -8.41 -30.23 4.31
C ILE A 281 -8.56 -29.11 5.34
N LEU A 282 -8.65 -27.86 4.88
CA LEU A 282 -8.76 -26.69 5.75
C LEU A 282 -10.01 -26.75 6.66
N ILE A 283 -11.16 -27.16 6.14
CA ILE A 283 -12.39 -27.38 6.94
C ILE A 283 -12.13 -28.41 8.05
N CYS A 284 -11.53 -29.55 7.70
CA CYS A 284 -11.22 -30.62 8.65
C CYS A 284 -10.23 -30.15 9.72
N GLU A 285 -9.12 -29.54 9.33
CA GLU A 285 -8.08 -29.05 10.23
C GLU A 285 -8.58 -27.95 11.17
N GLN A 286 -9.32 -26.96 10.64
CA GLN A 286 -9.86 -25.87 11.43
C GLN A 286 -10.84 -26.39 12.49
N TRP A 287 -11.74 -27.31 12.13
CA TRP A 287 -12.69 -27.85 13.11
C TRP A 287 -12.00 -28.73 14.16
N VAL A 288 -11.03 -29.56 13.77
CA VAL A 288 -10.22 -30.35 14.70
C VAL A 288 -9.45 -29.45 15.67
N SER A 289 -8.79 -28.41 15.16
CA SER A 289 -8.05 -27.42 15.95
C SER A 289 -8.99 -26.63 16.88
N ALA A 290 -10.17 -26.25 16.39
CA ALA A 290 -11.20 -25.60 17.20
C ALA A 290 -11.64 -26.49 18.37
N CYS A 291 -11.90 -27.77 18.13
CA CYS A 291 -12.27 -28.74 19.17
C CYS A 291 -11.16 -28.90 20.22
N GLU A 292 -9.90 -29.05 19.79
CA GLU A 292 -8.75 -29.15 20.70
C GLU A 292 -8.55 -27.86 21.51
N TYR A 293 -8.68 -26.69 20.89
CA TYR A 293 -8.52 -25.40 21.56
C TYR A 293 -9.62 -25.12 22.58
N LEU A 294 -10.88 -25.35 22.19
CA LEU A 294 -12.04 -25.16 23.06
C LEU A 294 -11.98 -26.10 24.27
N THR A 295 -11.85 -27.41 24.03
CA THR A 295 -11.90 -28.42 25.11
C THR A 295 -10.60 -28.54 25.89
N GLY A 296 -9.45 -28.25 25.28
CA GLY A 296 -8.12 -28.42 25.89
C GLY A 296 -7.51 -27.16 26.50
N GLN A 297 -7.94 -25.95 26.11
CA GLN A 297 -7.39 -24.71 26.64
C GLN A 297 -8.45 -23.79 27.25
N LEU A 298 -9.47 -23.41 26.47
CA LEU A 298 -10.45 -22.41 26.92
C LEU A 298 -11.37 -22.94 28.02
N TRP A 299 -12.05 -24.06 27.79
CA TRP A 299 -13.08 -24.56 28.69
C TRP A 299 -12.52 -25.25 29.93
N GLN A 300 -11.27 -25.74 29.90
CA GLN A 300 -10.58 -26.21 31.11
C GLN A 300 -10.25 -25.06 32.07
N ARG A 301 -9.93 -23.87 31.52
CA ARG A 301 -9.58 -22.68 32.32
C ARG A 301 -10.81 -21.88 32.76
N TYR A 302 -11.98 -22.19 32.24
CA TYR A 302 -13.22 -21.49 32.57
C TYR A 302 -13.80 -21.97 33.90
N THR A 303 -13.66 -21.15 34.95
CA THR A 303 -13.94 -21.54 36.35
C THR A 303 -15.41 -21.86 36.64
N LEU A 304 -16.36 -21.25 35.93
CA LEU A 304 -17.80 -21.42 36.17
C LEU A 304 -18.35 -22.74 35.60
N HIS A 305 -17.79 -23.22 34.48
CA HIS A 305 -18.21 -24.46 33.84
C HIS A 305 -17.02 -25.17 33.17
N GLN A 306 -16.26 -25.90 33.99
CA GLN A 306 -15.03 -26.55 33.57
C GLN A 306 -15.29 -27.82 32.75
N TRP A 307 -14.54 -27.98 31.66
CA TRP A 307 -14.45 -29.24 30.93
C TRP A 307 -13.62 -30.26 31.73
N LYS A 308 -14.22 -31.40 32.11
CA LYS A 308 -13.60 -32.38 33.02
C LYS A 308 -12.84 -33.51 32.33
N ASN A 309 -13.04 -33.71 31.04
CA ASN A 309 -12.45 -34.84 30.30
C ASN A 309 -11.16 -34.41 29.58
N GLU A 310 -10.47 -35.40 29.00
CA GLU A 310 -9.41 -35.12 28.03
C GLU A 310 -9.92 -34.31 26.84
N LYS A 311 -8.99 -33.70 26.10
CA LYS A 311 -9.30 -32.94 24.88
C LYS A 311 -10.06 -33.82 23.89
N TYR A 312 -11.10 -33.27 23.27
CA TYR A 312 -11.87 -33.97 22.26
C TYR A 312 -11.28 -33.73 20.87
N ILE A 313 -11.08 -34.80 20.12
CA ILE A 313 -10.57 -34.80 18.75
C ILE A 313 -11.51 -35.65 17.89
N PRO A 314 -12.15 -35.09 16.84
CA PRO A 314 -12.97 -35.87 15.92
C PRO A 314 -12.10 -36.79 15.04
N GLU A 315 -11.94 -38.06 15.44
CA GLU A 315 -11.05 -39.02 14.75
C GLU A 315 -11.40 -39.20 13.26
N SER A 316 -12.69 -39.30 12.93
CA SER A 316 -13.16 -39.46 11.55
C SER A 316 -12.74 -38.32 10.61
N LEU A 317 -12.70 -37.08 11.11
CA LEU A 317 -12.20 -35.93 10.36
C LEU A 317 -10.68 -35.95 10.22
N THR A 318 -9.95 -36.41 11.26
CA THR A 318 -8.50 -36.53 11.17
C THR A 318 -8.08 -37.58 10.14
N GLU A 319 -8.80 -38.70 10.06
CA GLU A 319 -8.57 -39.73 9.04
C GLU A 319 -8.89 -39.20 7.63
N LEU A 320 -10.02 -38.51 7.47
CA LEU A 320 -10.37 -37.87 6.20
C LEU A 320 -9.31 -36.84 5.77
N CYS A 321 -8.85 -36.01 6.69
CA CYS A 321 -7.80 -35.02 6.44
C CYS A 321 -6.53 -35.69 5.92
N LYS A 322 -6.02 -36.71 6.63
CA LYS A 322 -4.83 -37.48 6.22
C LYS A 322 -5.00 -38.07 4.83
N ARG A 323 -6.17 -38.65 4.54
CA ARG A 323 -6.47 -39.23 3.24
C ARG A 323 -6.46 -38.19 2.12
N LEU A 324 -7.07 -37.02 2.36
CA LEU A 324 -7.08 -35.92 1.40
C LEU A 324 -5.68 -35.35 1.15
N ASP A 325 -4.84 -35.27 2.19
CA ASP A 325 -3.42 -34.90 2.07
C ASP A 325 -2.62 -35.90 1.23
N GLU A 326 -2.85 -37.21 1.41
CA GLU A 326 -2.22 -38.24 0.58
C GLU A 326 -2.61 -38.08 -0.90
N VAL A 327 -3.91 -37.89 -1.20
CA VAL A 327 -4.39 -37.64 -2.57
C VAL A 327 -3.75 -36.38 -3.15
N LEU A 328 -3.70 -35.31 -2.37
CA LEU A 328 -3.09 -34.05 -2.78
C LEU A 328 -1.60 -34.22 -3.08
N THR A 329 -0.89 -34.99 -2.26
CA THR A 329 0.53 -35.28 -2.41
C THR A 329 0.79 -36.06 -3.70
N VAL A 330 0.02 -37.13 -3.94
CA VAL A 330 0.10 -37.96 -5.16
C VAL A 330 -0.17 -37.12 -6.41
N ARG A 331 -1.24 -36.31 -6.42
CA ARG A 331 -1.57 -35.43 -7.56
C ARG A 331 -0.53 -34.34 -7.78
N THR A 332 -0.02 -33.74 -6.70
CA THR A 332 1.00 -32.69 -6.78
C THR A 332 2.30 -33.24 -7.35
N LEU A 333 2.73 -34.44 -6.93
CA LEU A 333 3.92 -35.08 -7.46
C LEU A 333 3.79 -35.32 -8.97
N HIS A 334 2.68 -35.90 -9.42
CA HIS A 334 2.41 -36.15 -10.84
C HIS A 334 2.41 -34.86 -11.68
N GLU A 335 1.70 -33.82 -11.23
CA GLU A 335 1.67 -32.53 -11.94
C GLU A 335 3.07 -31.92 -12.06
N LYS A 336 3.83 -31.93 -10.96
CA LYS A 336 5.17 -31.34 -10.91
C LYS A 336 6.17 -32.11 -11.77
N LEU A 337 6.09 -33.44 -11.80
CA LEU A 337 6.91 -34.26 -12.69
C LEU A 337 6.55 -34.03 -14.16
N THR A 338 5.25 -33.94 -14.48
CA THR A 338 4.77 -33.66 -15.84
C THR A 338 5.25 -32.29 -16.32
N TYR A 339 5.24 -31.26 -15.47
CA TYR A 339 5.76 -29.94 -15.83
C TYR A 339 7.29 -29.92 -15.98
N PHE A 340 8.01 -30.74 -15.20
CA PHE A 340 9.48 -30.74 -15.18
C PHE A 340 10.12 -31.56 -16.31
N LEU A 341 9.49 -32.68 -16.71
CA LEU A 341 10.02 -33.59 -17.72
C LEU A 341 9.51 -33.22 -19.12
N PRO A 342 10.37 -33.27 -20.18
CA PRO A 342 9.93 -33.08 -21.56
C PRO A 342 8.95 -34.17 -22.03
N SER A 343 8.06 -33.85 -22.97
CA SER A 343 6.98 -34.75 -23.46
C SER A 343 7.47 -36.11 -23.97
N GLY A 344 8.65 -36.20 -24.57
CA GLY A 344 9.25 -37.48 -24.98
C GLY A 344 9.54 -38.40 -23.79
N GLU A 345 10.15 -37.87 -22.73
CA GLU A 345 10.48 -38.65 -21.52
C GLU A 345 9.23 -39.02 -20.72
N GLN A 346 8.17 -38.21 -20.79
CA GLN A 346 6.89 -38.52 -20.13
C GLN A 346 6.25 -39.78 -20.71
N ASN A 347 6.30 -39.95 -22.03
CA ASN A 347 5.77 -41.12 -22.73
C ASN A 347 6.59 -42.38 -22.43
N ASP A 348 7.92 -42.27 -22.42
CA ASP A 348 8.83 -43.37 -22.09
C ASP A 348 8.64 -43.91 -20.66
N LEU A 349 8.18 -43.04 -19.75
CA LEU A 349 7.92 -43.36 -18.34
C LEU A 349 6.45 -43.71 -18.06
N HIS A 350 5.59 -43.74 -19.09
CA HIS A 350 4.16 -44.02 -18.97
C HIS A 350 3.44 -43.16 -17.90
N LEU A 351 3.80 -41.88 -17.78
CA LEU A 351 3.27 -40.97 -16.74
C LEU A 351 1.76 -40.74 -16.82
N ALA A 352 1.12 -41.06 -17.95
CA ALA A 352 -0.33 -40.96 -18.11
C ALA A 352 -1.12 -42.06 -17.36
N GLN A 353 -0.48 -43.21 -17.08
CA GLN A 353 -1.13 -44.40 -16.51
C GLN A 353 -0.81 -44.59 -15.01
N VAL A 354 -0.12 -43.64 -14.39
CA VAL A 354 0.36 -43.80 -13.00
C VAL A 354 -0.76 -43.93 -11.97
N PHE A 355 -1.97 -43.45 -12.28
CA PHE A 355 -3.12 -43.53 -11.38
C PHE A 355 -3.93 -44.83 -11.50
N GLU A 356 -3.59 -45.73 -12.43
CA GLU A 356 -4.27 -47.04 -12.57
C GLU A 356 -4.36 -47.86 -11.28
N PRO A 357 -3.37 -47.87 -10.36
CA PRO A 357 -3.49 -48.58 -9.08
C PRO A 357 -4.64 -48.10 -8.20
N PHE A 358 -5.12 -46.86 -8.40
CA PHE A 358 -6.26 -46.30 -7.66
C PHE A 358 -7.60 -46.58 -8.37
N ALA A 359 -7.60 -47.24 -9.53
CA ALA A 359 -8.81 -47.57 -10.26
C ALA A 359 -9.72 -48.46 -9.41
N GLY A 360 -10.98 -48.04 -9.24
CA GLY A 360 -11.96 -48.76 -8.42
C GLY A 360 -11.92 -48.46 -6.92
N LEU A 361 -10.96 -47.65 -6.44
CA LEU A 361 -10.95 -47.14 -5.07
C LEU A 361 -11.55 -45.73 -5.03
N ASN A 362 -12.46 -45.47 -4.08
CA ASN A 362 -12.95 -44.12 -3.82
C ASN A 362 -11.98 -43.40 -2.86
N PRO A 363 -11.28 -42.33 -3.29
CA PRO A 363 -10.28 -41.66 -2.46
C PRO A 363 -10.86 -40.99 -1.22
N VAL A 364 -12.14 -40.65 -1.25
CA VAL A 364 -12.81 -39.80 -0.27
C VAL A 364 -13.45 -40.62 0.86
N HIS A 365 -13.66 -41.92 0.64
CA HIS A 365 -14.22 -42.83 1.63
C HIS A 365 -13.11 -43.45 2.50
N CYS A 366 -13.06 -42.99 3.75
CA CYS A 366 -12.15 -43.52 4.78
C CYS A 366 -12.90 -44.57 5.60
N ASN A 367 -12.60 -45.85 5.34
CA ASN A 367 -13.13 -46.95 6.13
C ASN A 367 -11.98 -47.90 6.51
N PRO A 368 -11.84 -48.28 7.79
CA PRO A 368 -10.82 -49.22 8.27
C PRO A 368 -10.71 -50.51 7.44
N TYR A 369 -11.82 -51.03 6.90
CA TYR A 369 -11.80 -52.26 6.07
C TYR A 369 -11.13 -52.07 4.70
N THR A 370 -11.18 -50.86 4.15
CA THR A 370 -10.62 -50.52 2.83
C THR A 370 -9.22 -49.90 2.92
N GLU A 371 -8.79 -49.50 4.11
CA GLU A 371 -7.48 -48.88 4.37
C GLU A 371 -6.28 -49.73 3.88
N PRO A 372 -6.26 -51.07 4.04
CA PRO A 372 -5.15 -51.88 3.53
C PRO A 372 -5.05 -51.87 2.00
N LEU A 373 -6.20 -51.83 1.30
CA LEU A 373 -6.24 -51.75 -0.16
C LEU A 373 -5.72 -50.39 -0.65
N TRP A 374 -6.09 -49.31 0.06
CA TRP A 374 -5.59 -47.97 -0.22
C TRP A 374 -4.07 -47.90 -0.06
N LYS A 375 -3.53 -48.38 1.06
CA LYS A 375 -2.08 -48.40 1.30
C LYS A 375 -1.32 -49.22 0.25
N ALA A 376 -1.88 -50.35 -0.20
CA ALA A 376 -1.31 -51.14 -1.28
C ALA A 376 -1.28 -50.38 -2.61
N ALA A 377 -2.35 -49.65 -2.95
CA ALA A 377 -2.42 -48.81 -4.15
C ALA A 377 -1.40 -47.66 -4.11
N VAL A 378 -1.26 -46.97 -2.97
CA VAL A 378 -0.23 -45.93 -2.77
C VAL A 378 1.18 -46.52 -2.94
N SER A 379 1.45 -47.67 -2.33
CA SER A 379 2.75 -48.35 -2.47
C SER A 379 3.03 -48.78 -3.93
N GLN A 380 2.01 -49.16 -4.69
CA GLN A 380 2.15 -49.49 -6.11
C GLN A 380 2.42 -48.24 -6.95
N PHE A 381 1.71 -47.14 -6.68
CA PHE A 381 1.97 -45.84 -7.30
C PHE A 381 3.42 -45.39 -7.06
N GLU A 382 3.90 -45.44 -5.82
CA GLU A 382 5.28 -45.06 -5.47
C GLU A 382 6.32 -45.88 -6.24
N ARG A 383 6.06 -47.18 -6.48
CA ARG A 383 6.95 -48.03 -7.29
C ARG A 383 6.94 -47.66 -8.77
N ILE A 384 5.78 -47.31 -9.33
CA ILE A 384 5.63 -46.93 -10.73
C ILE A 384 6.28 -45.56 -10.99
N ILE A 385 6.15 -44.60 -10.06
CA ILE A 385 6.67 -43.25 -10.22
C ILE A 385 8.18 -43.14 -9.93
N ALA A 386 8.76 -44.04 -9.14
CA ALA A 386 10.16 -43.99 -8.71
C ALA A 386 11.20 -43.75 -9.83
N PRO A 387 11.11 -44.38 -11.02
CA PRO A 387 12.05 -44.11 -12.12
C PRO A 387 11.97 -42.66 -12.64
N ALA A 388 10.77 -42.06 -12.64
CA ALA A 388 10.58 -40.66 -13.02
C ALA A 388 11.21 -39.71 -11.99
N GLU A 389 11.06 -40.04 -10.70
CA GLU A 389 11.67 -39.30 -9.60
C GLU A 389 13.20 -39.35 -9.65
N GLN A 390 13.78 -40.51 -9.98
CA GLN A 390 15.23 -40.66 -10.14
C GLN A 390 15.76 -39.81 -11.30
N LYS A 391 15.12 -39.84 -12.48
CA LYS A 391 15.51 -38.97 -13.60
C LYS A 391 15.40 -37.48 -13.24
N MET A 392 14.34 -37.10 -12.54
CA MET A 392 14.15 -35.74 -12.06
C MET A 392 15.24 -35.34 -11.05
N ALA A 393 15.57 -36.22 -10.11
CA ALA A 393 16.64 -35.99 -9.14
C ALA A 393 18.00 -35.77 -9.83
N ILE A 394 18.35 -36.59 -10.84
CA ILE A 394 19.60 -36.42 -11.61
C ILE A 394 19.65 -35.05 -12.30
N LYS A 395 18.55 -34.62 -12.92
CA LYS A 395 18.46 -33.30 -13.56
C LYS A 395 18.55 -32.17 -12.53
N LEU A 396 17.90 -32.30 -11.38
CA LEU A 396 18.01 -31.35 -10.28
C LEU A 396 19.43 -31.27 -9.72
N LYS A 397 20.13 -32.40 -9.55
CA LYS A 397 21.56 -32.43 -9.15
C LYS A 397 22.41 -31.58 -10.08
N LYS A 398 22.26 -31.81 -11.39
CA LYS A 398 23.00 -31.05 -12.40
C LYS A 398 22.68 -29.56 -12.31
N PHE A 399 21.39 -29.20 -12.26
CA PHE A 399 20.97 -27.81 -12.15
C PHE A 399 21.47 -27.14 -10.85
N ILE A 400 21.40 -27.83 -9.72
CA ILE A 400 21.89 -27.34 -8.42
C ILE A 400 23.41 -27.14 -8.45
N SER A 401 24.16 -28.06 -9.07
CA SER A 401 25.62 -27.95 -9.20
C SER A 401 26.05 -26.72 -10.01
N GLU A 402 25.26 -26.32 -11.02
CA GLU A 402 25.53 -25.13 -11.85
C GLU A 402 25.31 -23.81 -11.09
N ILE A 403 24.48 -23.81 -10.04
CA ILE A 403 24.10 -22.62 -9.25
C ILE A 403 24.69 -22.61 -7.84
N GLN A 404 25.51 -23.60 -7.46
CA GLN A 404 25.98 -23.82 -6.10
C GLN A 404 26.80 -22.64 -5.53
N ASP A 405 27.41 -21.83 -6.42
CA ASP A 405 28.19 -20.64 -6.05
C ASP A 405 27.32 -19.44 -5.65
N SER A 406 26.02 -19.45 -5.98
CA SER A 406 25.09 -18.37 -5.66
C SER A 406 24.10 -18.80 -4.56
N PRO A 407 24.31 -18.39 -3.29
CA PRO A 407 23.50 -18.87 -2.16
C PRO A 407 22.03 -18.48 -2.28
N GLN A 408 21.73 -17.30 -2.84
CA GLN A 408 20.34 -16.86 -3.04
C GLN A 408 19.61 -17.68 -4.12
N GLN A 409 20.29 -17.99 -5.24
CA GLN A 409 19.71 -18.82 -6.30
C GLN A 409 19.52 -20.26 -5.85
N LEU A 410 20.45 -20.77 -5.02
CA LEU A 410 20.35 -22.08 -4.39
C LEU A 410 19.08 -22.16 -3.52
N ILE A 411 18.90 -21.25 -2.57
CA ILE A 411 17.71 -21.20 -1.69
C ILE A 411 16.43 -21.09 -2.52
N GLN A 412 16.38 -20.19 -3.52
CA GLN A 412 15.22 -20.03 -4.39
C GLN A 412 14.89 -21.31 -5.17
N THR A 413 15.89 -22.05 -5.60
CA THR A 413 15.71 -23.32 -6.33
C THR A 413 15.09 -24.39 -5.43
N PHE A 414 15.60 -24.53 -4.20
CA PHE A 414 15.02 -25.44 -3.22
C PHE A 414 13.61 -25.04 -2.80
N GLN A 415 13.31 -23.74 -2.70
CA GLN A 415 11.95 -23.25 -2.48
C GLN A 415 11.02 -23.56 -3.65
N LYS A 416 11.47 -23.34 -4.90
CA LYS A 416 10.68 -23.57 -6.11
C LYS A 416 10.31 -25.04 -6.31
N TYR A 417 11.25 -25.95 -6.03
CA TYR A 417 11.07 -27.39 -6.20
C TYR A 417 10.83 -28.13 -4.87
N LYS A 418 10.47 -27.41 -3.80
CA LYS A 418 10.24 -27.94 -2.44
C LYS A 418 9.38 -29.20 -2.43
N GLU A 419 8.25 -29.18 -3.12
CA GLU A 419 7.30 -30.31 -3.14
C GLU A 419 7.88 -31.58 -3.78
N LEU A 420 8.79 -31.43 -4.76
CA LEU A 420 9.49 -32.56 -5.38
C LEU A 420 10.60 -33.09 -4.47
N ILE A 421 11.36 -32.18 -3.86
CA ILE A 421 12.52 -32.53 -3.02
C ILE A 421 12.08 -33.17 -1.70
N LYS A 422 10.92 -32.78 -1.16
CA LYS A 422 10.34 -33.35 0.06
C LYS A 422 10.03 -34.85 -0.09
N HIS A 423 9.83 -35.35 -1.30
CA HIS A 423 9.48 -36.75 -1.51
C HIS A 423 10.65 -37.68 -1.15
N PRO A 424 10.43 -38.81 -0.44
CA PRO A 424 11.50 -39.63 0.13
C PRO A 424 12.56 -40.11 -0.87
N ASN A 425 12.18 -40.47 -2.09
CA ASN A 425 13.12 -40.97 -3.10
C ASN A 425 14.05 -39.86 -3.61
N THR A 426 13.49 -38.70 -3.96
CA THR A 426 14.26 -37.52 -4.39
C THR A 426 15.10 -36.96 -3.25
N SER A 427 14.56 -36.94 -2.04
CA SER A 427 15.24 -36.49 -0.82
C SER A 427 16.50 -37.31 -0.50
N LYS A 428 16.44 -38.64 -0.70
CA LYS A 428 17.59 -39.55 -0.58
C LYS A 428 18.61 -39.35 -1.67
N GLU A 429 18.16 -39.16 -2.91
CA GLU A 429 19.07 -38.89 -4.02
C GLU A 429 19.83 -37.58 -3.82
N LEU A 430 19.16 -36.51 -3.39
CA LEU A 430 19.72 -35.17 -3.21
C LEU A 430 20.41 -34.95 -1.84
N LEU A 431 20.86 -36.01 -1.16
CA LEU A 431 21.37 -35.90 0.21
C LEU A 431 22.54 -34.91 0.33
N PHE A 432 23.52 -34.97 -0.58
CA PHE A 432 24.68 -34.07 -0.56
C PHE A 432 24.29 -32.60 -0.83
N GLU A 433 23.37 -32.37 -1.78
CA GLU A 433 22.87 -31.03 -2.09
C GLU A 433 22.05 -30.46 -0.93
N ARG A 434 21.31 -31.30 -0.20
CA ARG A 434 20.55 -30.94 1.01
C ARG A 434 21.48 -30.60 2.18
N GLU A 435 22.55 -31.37 2.40
CA GLU A 435 23.59 -31.04 3.37
C GLU A 435 24.29 -29.71 3.02
N THR A 436 24.55 -29.48 1.73
CA THR A 436 25.09 -28.20 1.25
C THR A 436 24.12 -27.05 1.54
N LEU A 437 22.82 -27.22 1.26
CA LEU A 437 21.80 -26.22 1.60
C LEU A 437 21.79 -25.93 3.11
N LEU A 438 21.84 -26.97 3.95
CA LEU A 438 21.85 -26.81 5.40
C LEU A 438 23.03 -25.95 5.86
N ALA A 439 24.24 -26.25 5.38
CA ALA A 439 25.44 -25.47 5.69
C ALA A 439 25.28 -24.01 5.25
N ARG A 440 24.74 -23.76 4.04
CA ARG A 440 24.49 -22.41 3.54
C ARG A 440 23.42 -21.65 4.34
N LEU A 441 22.34 -22.31 4.77
CA LEU A 441 21.33 -21.70 5.63
C LEU A 441 21.92 -21.34 7.00
N GLN A 442 22.82 -22.18 7.52
CA GLN A 442 23.51 -21.94 8.77
C GLN A 442 24.46 -20.73 8.67
N ASP A 443 25.22 -20.62 7.58
CA ASP A 443 26.04 -19.44 7.29
C ASP A 443 25.17 -18.18 7.12
N TYR A 444 24.04 -18.30 6.42
CA TYR A 444 23.12 -17.18 6.16
C TYR A 444 22.49 -16.62 7.44
N VAL A 445 22.05 -17.49 8.35
CA VAL A 445 21.53 -17.07 9.66
C VAL A 445 22.65 -16.46 10.51
N LYS A 446 23.87 -17.02 10.45
CA LYS A 446 25.02 -16.47 11.16
C LYS A 446 25.41 -15.08 10.66
N ASP A 447 25.36 -14.84 9.35
CA ASP A 447 25.58 -13.51 8.77
C ASP A 447 24.57 -12.49 9.33
N TYR A 448 23.28 -12.87 9.44
CA TYR A 448 22.28 -12.02 10.07
C TYR A 448 22.50 -11.80 11.56
N GLN A 449 22.98 -12.81 12.27
CA GLN A 449 23.37 -12.65 13.65
C GLN A 449 24.52 -11.64 13.80
N THR A 450 25.53 -11.71 12.93
CA THR A 450 26.64 -10.73 12.96
C THR A 450 26.20 -9.32 12.54
N ASP A 451 25.28 -9.19 11.57
CA ASP A 451 24.72 -7.91 11.17
C ASP A 451 23.88 -7.30 12.31
N PHE A 452 23.15 -8.14 13.05
CA PHE A 452 22.40 -7.73 14.24
C PHE A 452 23.34 -7.26 15.36
N GLU A 453 24.33 -8.06 15.73
CA GLU A 453 25.30 -7.75 16.81
C GLU A 453 26.10 -6.47 16.52
N THR A 454 26.41 -6.20 15.25
CA THR A 454 27.16 -4.98 14.87
C THR A 454 26.31 -3.71 14.84
N ARG A 455 24.99 -3.84 14.61
CA ARG A 455 24.09 -2.70 14.37
C ARG A 455 23.08 -2.41 15.48
N CYS A 456 22.88 -3.33 16.42
CA CYS A 456 21.80 -3.20 17.41
C CYS A 456 22.01 -2.09 18.46
N HIS A 457 23.22 -1.53 18.56
CA HIS A 457 23.62 -0.58 19.59
C HIS A 457 23.64 0.90 19.14
N GLY A 458 23.60 1.19 17.85
CA GLY A 458 23.70 2.55 17.30
C GLY A 458 22.38 3.09 16.76
N ALA A 459 22.35 4.40 16.49
CA ALA A 459 21.19 5.05 15.90
C ALA A 459 21.11 4.80 14.37
N PRO A 460 19.91 4.84 13.77
CA PRO A 460 19.75 4.60 12.35
C PRO A 460 20.59 5.53 11.46
N GLY A 461 21.44 4.95 10.62
CA GLY A 461 22.36 5.67 9.73
C GLY A 461 23.81 5.76 10.25
N ASP A 462 24.05 5.39 11.52
CA ASP A 462 25.40 5.28 12.05
C ASP A 462 26.07 3.97 11.61
N VAL A 463 27.40 3.92 11.69
CA VAL A 463 28.20 2.71 11.37
C VAL A 463 27.80 1.53 12.25
N SER A 464 27.45 1.80 13.51
CA SER A 464 27.01 0.81 14.50
C SER A 464 25.49 0.71 14.62
N GLY A 465 24.73 1.29 13.68
CA GLY A 465 23.27 1.35 13.69
C GLY A 465 22.61 0.69 12.48
N PRO A 466 21.29 0.46 12.54
CA PRO A 466 20.54 -0.06 11.40
C PRO A 466 20.47 0.97 10.27
N LEU A 467 20.17 0.49 9.06
CA LEU A 467 20.03 1.39 7.91
C LEU A 467 18.83 2.33 8.11
N SER A 468 19.00 3.61 7.77
CA SER A 468 17.96 4.62 7.95
C SER A 468 16.86 4.49 6.89
N GLY A 469 15.64 4.17 7.32
CA GLY A 469 14.46 4.17 6.49
C GLY A 469 13.91 5.58 6.24
N LYS A 470 13.33 5.80 5.06
CA LYS A 470 12.73 7.10 4.71
C LYS A 470 11.51 7.37 5.61
N ASN A 471 11.52 8.51 6.30
CA ASN A 471 10.42 8.96 7.18
C ASN A 471 10.09 8.02 8.36
N LEU A 472 11.05 7.22 8.82
CA LEU A 472 10.91 6.43 10.04
C LEU A 472 11.56 7.16 11.21
N SER A 473 10.92 7.14 12.37
CA SER A 473 11.59 7.50 13.62
C SER A 473 12.57 6.40 14.00
N GLU A 474 13.48 6.70 14.91
CA GLU A 474 14.52 5.77 15.36
C GLU A 474 13.94 4.43 15.85
N VAL A 475 12.99 4.49 16.78
CA VAL A 475 12.34 3.31 17.36
C VAL A 475 11.63 2.47 16.31
N VAL A 476 10.88 3.11 15.41
CA VAL A 476 10.13 2.41 14.36
C VAL A 476 11.10 1.78 13.34
N ASN A 477 12.20 2.46 13.04
CA ASN A 477 13.21 1.93 12.14
C ASN A 477 13.87 0.67 12.72
N ASN A 478 14.21 0.69 14.01
CA ASN A 478 14.81 -0.44 14.71
C ASN A 478 13.86 -1.65 14.71
N ILE A 479 12.58 -1.44 15.05
CA ILE A 479 11.54 -2.48 15.03
C ILE A 479 11.35 -3.07 13.63
N VAL A 480 11.24 -2.24 12.60
CA VAL A 480 11.04 -2.70 11.21
C VAL A 480 12.27 -3.49 10.71
N TRP A 481 13.48 -3.03 11.05
CA TRP A 481 14.71 -3.74 10.71
C TRP A 481 14.76 -5.13 11.35
N VAL A 482 14.42 -5.23 12.64
CA VAL A 482 14.41 -6.51 13.38
C VAL A 482 13.34 -7.44 12.84
N ARG A 483 12.11 -6.97 12.60
CA ARG A 483 11.06 -7.80 11.96
C ARG A 483 11.47 -8.35 10.60
N HIS A 484 12.24 -7.58 9.84
CA HIS A 484 12.77 -8.05 8.56
C HIS A 484 13.79 -9.17 8.74
N LEU A 485 14.65 -9.08 9.76
CA LEU A 485 15.56 -10.18 10.13
C LEU A 485 14.79 -11.39 10.64
N GLU A 486 13.78 -11.19 11.50
CA GLU A 486 12.92 -12.26 12.01
C GLU A 486 12.25 -13.04 10.88
N MET A 487 11.61 -12.35 9.93
CA MET A 487 10.97 -13.02 8.79
C MET A 487 11.95 -13.86 7.98
N LYS A 488 13.18 -13.37 7.76
CA LYS A 488 14.19 -14.12 7.02
C LYS A 488 14.71 -15.35 7.76
N VAL A 489 14.91 -15.23 9.07
CA VAL A 489 15.34 -16.36 9.92
C VAL A 489 14.22 -17.39 10.01
N ASP A 490 12.98 -16.95 10.19
CA ASP A 490 11.78 -17.80 10.22
C ASP A 490 11.56 -18.52 8.88
N ASP A 491 11.72 -17.83 7.74
CA ASP A 491 11.66 -18.45 6.42
C ASP A 491 12.74 -19.51 6.21
N ALA A 492 13.96 -19.26 6.72
CA ALA A 492 15.06 -20.23 6.68
C ALA A 492 14.76 -21.46 7.55
N ILE A 493 14.20 -21.27 8.76
CA ILE A 493 13.76 -22.35 9.65
C ILE A 493 12.67 -23.18 8.96
N LYS A 494 11.62 -22.55 8.45
CA LYS A 494 10.50 -23.23 7.76
C LYS A 494 10.95 -23.99 6.52
N LEU A 495 11.91 -23.47 5.76
CA LEU A 495 12.48 -24.18 4.63
C LEU A 495 13.29 -25.40 5.09
N ALA A 496 14.12 -25.25 6.11
CA ALA A 496 14.92 -26.33 6.67
C ALA A 496 14.05 -27.42 7.32
N GLU A 497 13.01 -27.06 8.07
CA GLU A 497 12.05 -28.00 8.65
C GLU A 497 11.39 -28.85 7.56
N ALA A 498 10.98 -28.22 6.47
CA ALA A 498 10.25 -28.91 5.42
C ALA A 498 11.14 -29.82 4.55
N LEU A 499 12.45 -29.55 4.46
CA LEU A 499 13.35 -30.23 3.52
C LEU A 499 14.50 -30.98 4.17
N LEU A 500 14.84 -30.73 5.45
CA LEU A 500 16.11 -31.13 6.06
C LEU A 500 15.94 -31.75 7.46
N SER A 501 14.71 -31.95 7.95
CA SER A 501 14.43 -32.41 9.33
C SER A 501 15.07 -33.74 9.72
N ASP A 502 15.34 -34.61 8.75
CA ASP A 502 15.97 -35.93 8.88
C ASP A 502 17.51 -35.86 8.95
N LEU A 503 18.13 -34.73 8.64
CA LEU A 503 19.59 -34.58 8.67
C LEU A 503 20.10 -34.37 10.10
N SER A 504 21.26 -34.93 10.42
CA SER A 504 21.86 -34.83 11.76
C SER A 504 22.21 -33.39 12.16
N GLY A 505 22.62 -32.55 11.19
CA GLY A 505 22.95 -31.14 11.43
C GLY A 505 21.74 -30.23 11.68
N PHE A 506 20.52 -30.68 11.35
CA PHE A 506 19.31 -29.85 11.40
C PHE A 506 18.99 -29.40 12.83
N GLN A 507 19.11 -30.29 13.81
CA GLN A 507 18.82 -29.96 15.21
C GLN A 507 19.71 -28.84 15.76
N THR A 508 20.98 -28.82 15.33
CA THR A 508 21.94 -27.75 15.70
C THR A 508 21.54 -26.43 15.06
N PHE A 509 21.24 -26.43 13.75
CA PHE A 509 20.76 -25.25 13.03
C PHE A 509 19.47 -24.70 13.62
N HIS A 510 18.47 -25.55 13.84
CA HIS A 510 17.16 -25.18 14.38
C HIS A 510 17.29 -24.54 15.78
N ARG A 511 18.15 -25.11 16.64
CA ARG A 511 18.42 -24.53 17.96
C ARG A 511 19.12 -23.17 17.88
N SER A 512 20.14 -23.02 17.02
CA SER A 512 20.85 -21.75 16.89
C SER A 512 19.97 -20.66 16.26
N ALA A 513 19.22 -21.00 15.21
CA ALA A 513 18.32 -20.07 14.54
C ALA A 513 17.12 -19.71 15.43
N GLY A 514 16.56 -20.67 16.16
CA GLY A 514 15.49 -20.43 17.13
C GLY A 514 15.93 -19.52 18.29
N SER A 515 17.13 -19.74 18.85
CA SER A 515 17.71 -18.86 19.87
C SER A 515 17.92 -17.43 19.34
N PHE A 516 18.42 -17.28 18.11
CA PHE A 516 18.57 -15.96 17.49
C PHE A 516 17.20 -15.29 17.23
N LEU A 517 16.19 -16.04 16.78
CA LEU A 517 14.82 -15.53 16.62
C LEU A 517 14.24 -15.03 17.95
N GLU A 518 14.48 -15.73 19.06
CA GLU A 518 14.08 -15.27 20.39
C GLU A 518 14.79 -13.97 20.80
N GLN A 519 16.09 -13.84 20.51
CA GLN A 519 16.85 -12.61 20.76
C GLN A 519 16.28 -11.42 19.98
N LEU A 520 15.91 -11.62 18.71
CA LEU A 520 15.28 -10.58 17.89
C LEU A 520 13.94 -10.12 18.48
N LYS A 521 13.09 -11.06 18.92
CA LYS A 521 11.80 -10.75 19.58
C LYS A 521 11.97 -9.99 20.88
N VAL A 522 12.98 -10.36 21.68
CA VAL A 522 13.31 -9.65 22.92
C VAL A 522 13.75 -8.21 22.60
N TYR A 523 14.62 -8.02 21.61
CA TYR A 523 15.04 -6.69 21.20
C TYR A 523 13.88 -5.84 20.66
N GLU A 524 12.98 -6.40 19.84
CA GLU A 524 11.77 -5.70 19.39
C GLU A 524 10.94 -5.20 20.57
N GLN A 525 10.69 -6.08 21.54
CA GLN A 525 9.93 -5.76 22.74
C GLN A 525 10.63 -4.70 23.60
N GLU A 526 11.94 -4.81 23.80
CA GLU A 526 12.75 -3.83 24.53
C GLU A 526 12.69 -2.44 23.88
N GLN A 527 12.83 -2.34 22.55
CA GLN A 527 12.74 -1.06 21.84
C GLN A 527 11.36 -0.40 22.03
N PHE A 528 10.28 -1.19 21.99
CA PHE A 528 8.94 -0.68 22.25
C PHE A 528 8.75 -0.26 23.71
N ASP A 529 9.23 -1.05 24.66
CA ASP A 529 9.10 -0.78 26.09
C ASP A 529 9.95 0.41 26.55
N ASP A 530 11.14 0.59 25.99
CA ASP A 530 11.99 1.77 26.19
C ASP A 530 11.32 3.02 25.64
N TRP A 531 10.80 2.98 24.41
CA TRP A 531 10.02 4.07 23.84
C TRP A 531 8.82 4.43 24.69
N SER A 532 8.04 3.43 25.11
CA SER A 532 6.85 3.60 25.94
C SER A 532 7.19 4.27 27.28
N ARG A 533 8.26 3.81 27.96
CA ARG A 533 8.74 4.44 29.21
C ARG A 533 9.21 5.87 28.99
N ASN A 534 9.99 6.10 27.94
CA ASN A 534 10.53 7.43 27.62
C ASN A 534 9.39 8.43 27.34
N ILE A 535 8.45 8.09 26.44
CA ILE A 535 7.31 8.97 26.14
C ILE A 535 6.41 9.17 27.36
N GLN A 536 6.15 8.14 28.18
CA GLN A 536 5.37 8.33 29.40
C GLN A 536 6.05 9.27 30.40
N SER A 537 7.38 9.21 30.50
CA SER A 537 8.16 10.12 31.33
C SER A 537 8.10 11.56 30.79
N GLU A 538 8.20 11.74 29.48
CA GLU A 538 8.13 13.04 28.83
C GLU A 538 6.72 13.64 28.91
N VAL A 539 5.66 12.84 28.72
CA VAL A 539 4.26 13.28 28.90
C VAL A 539 3.97 13.72 30.33
N SER A 540 4.60 13.07 31.31
CA SER A 540 4.48 13.43 32.72
C SER A 540 5.26 14.70 33.08
N ASN A 541 6.22 15.11 32.25
CA ASN A 541 7.00 16.33 32.45
C ASN A 541 6.35 17.52 31.72
N PRO A 542 5.79 18.52 32.42
CA PRO A 542 5.15 19.68 31.78
C PRO A 542 6.12 20.58 30.99
N LYS A 543 7.44 20.42 31.15
CA LYS A 543 8.47 21.18 30.40
C LYS A 543 8.92 20.50 29.10
N SER A 544 8.51 19.26 28.83
CA SER A 544 8.94 18.49 27.64
C SER A 544 8.32 18.98 26.32
N GLY A 545 7.28 19.82 26.39
CA GLY A 545 6.54 20.29 25.22
C GLY A 545 5.62 19.25 24.57
N LEU A 546 5.48 18.05 25.17
CA LEU A 546 4.56 16.99 24.72
C LEU A 546 3.15 17.11 25.32
N CYS A 547 2.97 17.95 26.34
CA CYS A 547 1.65 18.30 26.85
C CYS A 547 1.21 19.63 26.23
N ILE A 548 0.21 19.59 25.35
CA ILE A 548 -0.46 20.81 24.90
C ILE A 548 -1.28 21.31 26.09
N GLN A 549 -0.75 22.29 26.81
CA GLN A 549 -1.51 22.98 27.86
C GLN A 549 -2.62 23.77 27.17
N ALA A 550 -3.88 23.39 27.40
CA ALA A 550 -5.05 23.99 26.75
C ALA A 550 -5.15 25.51 26.97
N ASN A 551 -4.52 26.05 28.02
CA ASN A 551 -4.52 27.47 28.39
C ASN A 551 -3.26 28.22 27.92
N SER A 552 -2.33 27.56 27.24
CA SER A 552 -1.09 28.17 26.77
C SER A 552 -1.32 28.96 25.47
N PRO A 553 -0.61 30.09 25.26
CA PRO A 553 -0.59 30.76 23.97
C PRO A 553 -0.29 29.83 22.81
N VAL A 554 -0.88 30.12 21.66
CA VAL A 554 -0.55 29.42 20.41
C VAL A 554 0.76 29.94 19.79
N MET A 555 1.05 31.25 19.94
CA MET A 555 2.22 31.92 19.38
C MET A 555 2.84 32.89 20.39
N GLU A 556 4.16 32.90 20.47
CA GLU A 556 4.93 33.87 21.26
C GLU A 556 5.96 34.58 20.36
N LEU A 557 5.97 35.91 20.42
CA LEU A 557 7.05 36.72 19.87
C LEU A 557 8.15 36.78 20.92
N ASP A 558 9.31 36.23 20.60
CA ASP A 558 10.50 36.41 21.42
C ASP A 558 10.98 37.85 21.27
N HIS A 559 10.93 38.61 22.36
CA HIS A 559 11.31 40.02 22.37
C HIS A 559 12.84 40.22 22.30
N VAL A 560 13.63 39.17 22.50
CA VAL A 560 15.11 39.21 22.43
C VAL A 560 15.59 39.02 20.99
N PHE A 561 15.01 38.07 20.26
CA PHE A 561 15.44 37.73 18.89
C PHE A 561 14.47 38.21 17.80
N GLY A 562 13.30 38.74 18.16
CA GLY A 562 12.26 39.16 17.22
C GLY A 562 11.61 37.99 16.46
N THR A 563 11.81 36.75 16.91
CA THR A 563 11.33 35.54 16.22
C THR A 563 9.96 35.11 16.72
N LEU A 564 9.13 34.61 15.79
CA LEU A 564 7.84 34.02 16.12
C LEU A 564 8.03 32.53 16.44
N ASN A 565 7.77 32.15 17.69
CA ASN A 565 7.83 30.77 18.17
C ASN A 565 6.41 30.24 18.40
N ILE A 566 6.18 28.97 18.04
CA ILE A 566 4.90 28.29 18.24
C ILE A 566 5.06 27.25 19.32
N LEU A 567 4.13 27.24 20.26
CA LEU A 567 4.10 26.32 21.40
C LEU A 567 3.51 24.96 20.99
N TYR A 568 3.99 24.43 19.86
CA TYR A 568 3.72 23.09 19.35
C TYR A 568 5.04 22.44 18.97
N SER A 569 5.58 21.63 19.89
CA SER A 569 6.88 20.98 19.73
C SER A 569 6.94 20.12 18.46
N ASP A 570 8.06 20.13 17.76
CA ASP A 570 8.30 19.19 16.64
C ASP A 570 8.24 17.73 17.12
N ARG A 571 8.57 17.47 18.40
CA ARG A 571 8.45 16.14 19.01
C ARG A 571 7.02 15.60 18.98
N LEU A 572 5.99 16.46 19.05
CA LEU A 572 4.59 16.04 18.92
C LEU A 572 4.28 15.50 17.51
N VAL A 573 4.87 16.09 16.48
CA VAL A 573 4.72 15.60 15.09
C VAL A 573 5.37 14.22 14.95
N THR A 574 6.56 14.04 15.54
CA THR A 574 7.25 12.75 15.56
C THR A 574 6.44 11.71 16.33
N LEU A 575 5.90 12.06 17.51
CA LEU A 575 5.06 11.18 18.32
C LEU A 575 3.80 10.72 17.57
N LEU A 576 3.13 11.63 16.84
CA LEU A 576 1.96 11.28 16.02
C LEU A 576 2.31 10.23 14.94
N ARG A 577 3.50 10.33 14.35
CA ARG A 577 3.98 9.33 13.37
C ARG A 577 4.32 8.01 14.04
N GLU A 578 5.05 8.06 15.16
CA GLU A 578 5.40 6.89 15.97
C GLU A 578 4.16 6.10 16.40
N VAL A 579 3.16 6.76 17.00
CA VAL A 579 1.91 6.12 17.44
C VAL A 579 1.16 5.48 16.27
N ARG A 580 1.06 6.17 15.13
CA ARG A 580 0.40 5.62 13.94
C ARG A 580 1.15 4.40 13.40
N GLN A 581 2.47 4.46 13.32
CA GLN A 581 3.31 3.38 12.79
C GLN A 581 3.31 2.17 13.72
N LEU A 582 3.50 2.37 15.03
CA LEU A 582 3.48 1.31 16.03
C LEU A 582 2.11 0.63 16.14
N SER A 583 1.02 1.41 16.08
CA SER A 583 -0.34 0.84 16.03
C SER A 583 -0.57 0.01 14.76
N ALA A 584 -0.08 0.46 13.59
CA ALA A 584 -0.16 -0.31 12.35
C ALA A 584 0.70 -1.58 12.38
N LEU A 585 1.78 -1.59 13.16
CA LEU A 585 2.62 -2.75 13.43
C LEU A 585 2.00 -3.72 14.46
N GLY A 586 0.83 -3.41 15.02
CA GLY A 586 0.09 -4.28 15.95
C GLY A 586 0.41 -4.07 17.43
N PHE A 587 1.20 -3.04 17.79
CA PHE A 587 1.48 -2.74 19.20
C PHE A 587 0.30 -2.05 19.90
N VAL A 588 0.07 -2.43 21.15
CA VAL A 588 -0.95 -1.80 22.01
C VAL A 588 -0.36 -0.55 22.65
N ILE A 589 -0.80 0.62 22.17
CA ILE A 589 -0.31 1.91 22.66
C ILE A 589 -0.93 2.24 24.04
N PRO A 590 -0.14 2.61 25.06
CA PRO A 590 -0.67 2.99 26.37
C PRO A 590 -1.67 4.15 26.29
N ALA A 591 -2.78 4.06 27.04
CA ALA A 591 -3.89 5.01 26.99
C ALA A 591 -3.49 6.47 27.21
N LYS A 592 -2.51 6.74 28.07
CA LYS A 592 -1.96 8.10 28.30
C LYS A 592 -1.33 8.69 27.04
N ILE A 593 -0.52 7.89 26.34
CA ILE A 593 0.14 8.31 25.09
C ILE A 593 -0.91 8.49 24.00
N GLN A 594 -1.86 7.56 23.90
CA GLN A 594 -2.96 7.64 22.94
C GLN A 594 -3.80 8.90 23.13
N HIS A 595 -4.08 9.29 24.38
CA HIS A 595 -4.84 10.51 24.66
C HIS A 595 -4.09 11.78 24.21
N VAL A 596 -2.78 11.86 24.47
CA VAL A 596 -1.93 12.97 24.01
C VAL A 596 -1.87 13.00 22.49
N ALA A 597 -1.67 11.86 21.84
CA ALA A 597 -1.66 11.76 20.37
C ALA A 597 -2.99 12.20 19.76
N ASN A 598 -4.13 11.73 20.28
CA ASN A 598 -5.45 12.14 19.81
C ASN A 598 -5.67 13.67 19.98
N THR A 599 -5.18 14.24 21.07
CA THR A 599 -5.27 15.68 21.33
C THR A 599 -4.37 16.47 20.39
N ALA A 600 -3.11 16.05 20.19
CA ALA A 600 -2.19 16.67 19.25
C ALA A 600 -2.68 16.57 17.80
N GLN A 601 -3.31 15.45 17.42
CA GLN A 601 -3.87 15.25 16.09
C GLN A 601 -4.94 16.29 15.74
N LYS A 602 -5.81 16.66 16.70
CA LYS A 602 -6.85 17.68 16.51
C LYS A 602 -6.29 19.03 16.07
N PHE A 603 -5.11 19.39 16.57
CA PHE A 603 -4.46 20.68 16.35
C PHE A 603 -3.30 20.64 15.34
N SER A 604 -2.94 19.44 14.86
CA SER A 604 -1.79 19.23 13.98
C SER A 604 -1.87 20.06 12.68
N LYS A 605 -3.05 20.15 12.07
CA LYS A 605 -3.27 20.95 10.84
C LYS A 605 -3.05 22.43 11.10
N GLN A 606 -3.66 22.94 12.16
CA GLN A 606 -3.54 24.33 12.59
C GLN A 606 -2.09 24.67 12.94
N ALA A 607 -1.39 23.80 13.67
CA ALA A 607 0.01 23.96 14.04
C ALA A 607 0.94 24.03 12.83
N VAL A 608 0.72 23.22 11.78
CA VAL A 608 1.52 23.27 10.54
C VAL A 608 1.33 24.60 9.83
N ILE A 609 0.09 25.09 9.72
CA ILE A 609 -0.19 26.39 9.08
C ILE A 609 0.48 27.53 9.86
N LEU A 610 0.34 27.51 11.18
CA LEU A 610 0.99 28.47 12.07
C LEU A 610 2.52 28.44 11.86
N LYS A 611 3.14 27.26 11.78
CA LYS A 611 4.59 27.10 11.54
C LYS A 611 5.02 27.69 10.21
N GLN A 612 4.21 27.55 9.17
CA GLN A 612 4.46 28.20 7.88
C GLN A 612 4.41 29.74 8.00
N VAL A 613 3.42 30.27 8.73
CA VAL A 613 3.30 31.72 8.98
C VAL A 613 4.47 32.25 9.83
N ALA A 614 4.90 31.51 10.85
CA ALA A 614 6.06 31.84 11.66
C ALA A 614 7.35 31.85 10.85
N HIS A 615 7.57 30.80 10.05
CA HIS A 615 8.70 30.73 9.14
C HIS A 615 8.69 31.88 8.13
N PHE A 616 7.52 32.22 7.57
CA PHE A 616 7.35 33.38 6.70
C PHE A 616 7.78 34.67 7.40
N TYR A 617 7.28 34.95 8.61
CA TYR A 617 7.66 36.15 9.37
C TYR A 617 9.16 36.19 9.68
N ASN A 618 9.75 35.07 10.10
CA ASN A 618 11.16 34.99 10.44
C ASN A 618 12.10 35.12 9.22
N SER A 619 11.59 34.90 8.00
CA SER A 619 12.39 34.94 6.76
C SER A 619 12.06 36.11 5.83
N ILE A 620 10.93 36.80 6.01
CA ILE A 620 10.50 37.86 5.09
C ILE A 620 11.44 39.05 5.09
N ASP A 621 12.03 39.43 6.23
CA ASP A 621 12.99 40.55 6.31
C ASP A 621 14.24 40.28 5.44
N GLN A 622 14.74 39.04 5.41
CA GLN A 622 15.84 38.64 4.51
C GLN A 622 15.43 38.72 3.03
N GLN A 623 14.13 38.65 2.74
CA GLN A 623 13.61 38.83 1.40
C GLN A 623 13.24 40.29 1.09
N MET A 624 13.26 41.22 2.02
CA MET A 624 12.93 42.62 1.70
C MET A 624 14.16 43.34 1.16
N ILE A 625 13.98 44.14 0.10
CA ILE A 625 15.04 45.04 -0.38
C ILE A 625 15.08 46.24 0.58
N GLU A 626 16.26 46.57 1.12
CA GLU A 626 16.43 47.64 2.12
C GLU A 626 15.79 48.98 1.70
N SER A 627 16.00 49.40 0.46
CA SER A 627 15.44 50.65 -0.07
C SER A 627 13.92 50.65 -0.24
N GLN A 628 13.28 49.48 -0.17
CA GLN A 628 11.83 49.29 -0.28
C GLN A 628 11.14 48.98 1.06
N LYS A 629 11.89 48.73 2.14
CA LYS A 629 11.34 48.43 3.47
C LYS A 629 10.29 49.46 3.95
N PRO A 630 10.49 50.78 3.80
CA PRO A 630 9.48 51.75 4.22
C PRO A 630 8.12 51.58 3.53
N MET A 631 8.12 51.12 2.27
CA MET A 631 6.89 50.90 1.48
C MET A 631 6.06 49.71 1.97
N MET A 632 6.66 48.77 2.71
CA MET A 632 6.00 47.59 3.28
C MET A 632 5.76 47.71 4.79
N LEU A 633 6.28 48.77 5.43
CA LEU A 633 6.23 48.96 6.88
C LEU A 633 4.80 48.97 7.41
N GLN A 634 3.85 49.60 6.70
CA GLN A 634 2.45 49.63 7.13
C GLN A 634 1.82 48.23 7.15
N SER A 635 2.14 47.39 6.16
CA SER A 635 1.67 46.00 6.08
C SER A 635 2.35 45.10 7.10
N ALA A 636 3.64 45.31 7.38
CA ALA A 636 4.37 44.61 8.44
C ALA A 636 3.84 44.98 9.83
N LEU A 637 3.55 46.26 10.09
CA LEU A 637 2.94 46.71 11.34
C LEU A 637 1.51 46.18 11.49
N ALA A 638 0.72 46.10 10.42
CA ALA A 638 -0.61 45.48 10.45
C ALA A 638 -0.52 43.98 10.79
N PHE A 639 0.50 43.28 10.26
CA PHE A 639 0.78 41.89 10.60
C PHE A 639 1.18 41.73 12.08
N GLU A 640 2.09 42.57 12.59
CA GLU A 640 2.47 42.60 14.00
C GLU A 640 1.30 42.95 14.92
N GLN A 641 0.42 43.85 14.50
CA GLN A 641 -0.78 44.21 15.25
C GLN A 641 -1.71 43.02 15.42
N ILE A 642 -1.89 42.19 14.39
CA ILE A 642 -2.69 40.96 14.52
C ILE A 642 -2.08 40.02 15.58
N ILE A 643 -0.75 39.91 15.61
CA ILE A 643 -0.04 39.11 16.62
C ILE A 643 -0.15 39.75 18.02
N LYS A 644 -0.01 41.08 18.14
CA LYS A 644 -0.06 41.80 19.43
C LYS A 644 -1.48 41.97 19.98
N HIS A 645 -2.50 42.10 19.14
CA HIS A 645 -3.90 42.19 19.57
C HIS A 645 -4.43 40.85 20.11
N SER A 646 -3.74 39.73 19.86
CA SER A 646 -3.94 38.49 20.62
C SER A 646 -3.53 38.59 22.10
N LYS A 647 -2.87 39.70 22.51
CA LYS A 647 -2.38 39.95 23.88
C LYS A 647 -3.11 41.09 24.61
N SER A 648 -4.13 41.74 24.03
CA SER A 648 -4.74 42.93 24.65
C SER A 648 -6.26 42.99 24.51
N GLY A 649 -6.95 42.39 25.49
CA GLY A 649 -8.34 42.70 25.83
C GLY A 649 -8.42 43.45 27.18
N PRO A 650 -9.39 44.36 27.37
CA PRO A 650 -9.62 45.02 28.66
C PRO A 650 -10.18 43.98 29.64
N GLY A 651 -9.29 43.36 30.43
CA GLY A 651 -9.64 42.27 31.35
C GLY A 651 -8.70 41.06 31.37
N GLY A 652 -7.50 41.13 30.77
CA GLY A 652 -6.40 40.20 31.07
C GLY A 652 -6.47 38.77 30.52
N ASN A 653 -7.60 38.28 30.00
CA ASN A 653 -7.77 36.87 29.58
C ASN A 653 -8.31 36.70 28.15
N ALA A 654 -7.63 37.22 27.13
CA ALA A 654 -7.98 36.91 25.73
C ALA A 654 -6.74 36.52 24.91
N GLN A 655 -5.95 35.59 25.44
CA GLN A 655 -4.89 34.93 24.68
C GLN A 655 -5.54 33.80 23.86
N ILE A 656 -5.26 33.72 22.57
CA ILE A 656 -5.78 32.62 21.74
C ILE A 656 -5.06 31.35 22.18
N THR A 657 -5.84 30.42 22.72
CA THR A 657 -5.37 29.14 23.24
C THR A 657 -5.82 27.99 22.35
N TRP A 658 -5.29 26.80 22.62
CA TRP A 658 -5.67 25.58 21.89
C TRP A 658 -7.10 25.11 22.22
N ASP A 659 -7.73 25.59 23.29
CA ASP A 659 -9.04 25.11 23.76
C ASP A 659 -10.21 25.48 22.83
N ASN A 660 -10.08 26.56 22.04
CA ASN A 660 -11.14 27.02 21.13
C ASN A 660 -10.74 26.91 19.64
N PRO A 661 -11.07 25.79 18.96
CA PRO A 661 -10.64 25.56 17.58
C PRO A 661 -11.25 26.53 16.57
N ARG A 662 -12.46 27.07 16.83
CA ARG A 662 -13.13 28.01 15.92
C ARG A 662 -12.48 29.39 15.94
N GLU A 663 -12.13 29.88 17.12
CA GLU A 663 -11.42 31.16 17.27
C GLU A 663 -9.99 31.05 16.74
N LEU A 664 -9.33 29.91 16.97
CA LEU A 664 -8.01 29.62 16.41
C LEU A 664 -8.03 29.65 14.88
N GLU A 665 -9.04 29.05 14.23
CA GLU A 665 -9.13 29.03 12.77
C GLU A 665 -9.41 30.41 12.18
N ALA A 666 -10.30 31.20 12.82
CA ALA A 666 -10.53 32.59 12.42
C ALA A 666 -9.27 33.46 12.58
N TYR A 667 -8.48 33.21 13.62
CA TYR A 667 -7.20 33.88 13.82
C TYR A 667 -6.16 33.49 12.77
N ILE A 668 -6.04 32.20 12.47
CA ILE A 668 -5.15 31.68 11.41
C ILE A 668 -5.50 32.30 10.07
N GLN A 669 -6.78 32.41 9.71
CA GLN A 669 -7.21 33.04 8.46
C GLN A 669 -6.80 34.53 8.38
N LYS A 670 -6.97 35.28 9.48
CA LYS A 670 -6.52 36.68 9.55
C LYS A 670 -5.00 36.82 9.40
N LEU A 671 -4.24 35.94 10.05
CA LEU A 671 -2.78 35.89 9.94
C LEU A 671 -2.31 35.54 8.53
N GLN A 672 -2.91 34.51 7.92
CA GLN A 672 -2.59 34.10 6.55
C GLN A 672 -2.91 35.21 5.55
N ALA A 673 -4.07 35.86 5.65
CA ALA A 673 -4.43 36.98 4.78
C ALA A 673 -3.44 38.14 4.90
N ALA A 674 -2.97 38.45 6.11
CA ALA A 674 -1.96 39.48 6.33
C ALA A 674 -0.57 39.07 5.79
N ALA A 675 -0.16 37.81 5.97
CA ALA A 675 1.08 37.27 5.40
C ALA A 675 1.05 37.28 3.86
N GLU A 676 -0.05 36.84 3.25
CA GLU A 676 -0.24 36.85 1.80
C GLU A 676 -0.21 38.27 1.23
N ARG A 677 -0.85 39.23 1.90
CA ARG A 677 -0.78 40.64 1.51
C ARG A 677 0.67 41.15 1.54
N LEU A 678 1.42 40.90 2.61
CA LEU A 678 2.82 41.32 2.70
C LEU A 678 3.69 40.63 1.64
N SER A 679 3.47 39.34 1.40
CA SER A 679 4.19 38.56 0.39
C SER A 679 3.93 39.07 -1.03
N THR A 680 2.67 39.37 -1.36
CA THR A 680 2.28 39.91 -2.67
C THR A 680 2.83 41.30 -2.91
N GLU A 681 2.82 42.18 -1.90
CA GLU A 681 3.46 43.49 -1.95
C GLU A 681 4.98 43.35 -2.16
N ASN A 682 5.67 42.50 -1.41
CA ASN A 682 7.12 42.27 -1.56
C ASN A 682 7.47 41.72 -2.96
N ARG A 683 6.76 40.70 -3.44
CA ARG A 683 6.98 40.13 -4.79
C ARG A 683 6.81 41.17 -5.88
N LYS A 684 5.80 42.04 -5.74
CA LYS A 684 5.52 43.13 -6.69
C LYS A 684 6.62 44.19 -6.68
N LEU A 685 7.07 44.61 -5.51
CA LEU A 685 8.15 45.59 -5.36
C LEU A 685 9.49 45.05 -5.87
N ARG A 686 9.79 43.77 -5.62
CA ARG A 686 10.94 43.08 -6.21
C ARG A 686 10.89 43.05 -7.73
N LYS A 687 9.73 42.75 -8.33
CA LYS A 687 9.55 42.78 -9.79
C LYS A 687 9.84 44.17 -10.36
N TRP A 688 9.29 45.22 -9.74
CA TRP A 688 9.58 46.60 -10.14
C TRP A 688 11.07 46.94 -9.98
N HIS A 689 11.71 46.46 -8.91
CA HIS A 689 13.14 46.62 -8.71
C HIS A 689 13.94 45.99 -9.86
N THR A 690 13.66 44.74 -10.23
CA THR A 690 14.32 44.05 -11.35
C THR A 690 14.11 44.78 -12.68
N ASN A 691 12.88 45.22 -12.97
CA ASN A 691 12.59 45.98 -14.18
C ASN A 691 13.43 47.28 -14.25
N PHE A 692 13.62 47.94 -13.11
CA PHE A 692 14.44 49.16 -13.04
C PHE A 692 15.93 48.84 -13.18
N ILE A 693 16.42 47.72 -12.63
CA ILE A 693 17.78 47.23 -12.88
C ILE A 693 18.02 47.10 -14.38
N GLU A 694 17.15 46.36 -15.08
CA GLU A 694 17.26 46.12 -16.52
C GLU A 694 17.27 47.43 -17.30
N LYS A 695 16.41 48.37 -16.92
CA LYS A 695 16.34 49.67 -17.59
C LYS A 695 17.59 50.52 -17.37
N VAL A 696 18.10 50.59 -16.15
CA VAL A 696 19.32 51.36 -15.85
C VAL A 696 20.56 50.75 -16.51
N ILE A 697 20.67 49.42 -16.56
CA ILE A 697 21.74 48.74 -17.31
C ILE A 697 21.62 49.03 -18.81
N SER A 698 20.41 49.03 -19.36
CA SER A 698 20.20 49.40 -20.76
C SER A 698 20.65 50.84 -21.03
N LEU A 699 20.27 51.79 -20.16
CA LEU A 699 20.68 53.20 -20.26
C LEU A 699 22.21 53.36 -20.22
N MET A 700 22.92 52.59 -19.39
CA MET A 700 24.39 52.62 -19.31
C MET A 700 25.09 52.30 -20.64
N ASN A 701 24.41 51.66 -21.60
CA ASN A 701 24.95 51.34 -22.93
C ASN A 701 24.48 52.31 -24.04
N ILE A 702 23.69 53.32 -23.71
CA ILE A 702 23.15 54.27 -24.68
C ILE A 702 24.03 55.51 -24.72
N ASP A 703 24.49 55.85 -25.93
CA ASP A 703 25.30 57.04 -26.18
C ASP A 703 24.51 58.33 -25.82
N LEU A 704 25.06 59.10 -24.87
CA LEU A 704 24.45 60.31 -24.34
C LEU A 704 24.39 61.46 -25.37
N LEU A 705 25.24 61.45 -26.39
CA LEU A 705 25.34 62.50 -27.41
C LEU A 705 24.48 62.19 -28.63
N ARG A 706 24.57 60.96 -29.16
CA ARG A 706 23.84 60.53 -30.37
C ARG A 706 22.40 60.11 -30.11
N GLN A 707 22.11 59.55 -28.94
CA GLN A 707 20.82 58.91 -28.63
C GLN A 707 20.11 59.57 -27.43
N GLN A 708 20.14 60.91 -27.35
CA GLN A 708 19.50 61.67 -26.27
C GLN A 708 18.01 61.34 -26.06
N GLN A 709 17.27 61.08 -27.13
CA GLN A 709 15.85 60.75 -27.03
C GLN A 709 15.62 59.44 -26.28
N ARG A 710 16.44 58.41 -26.52
CA ARG A 710 16.32 57.12 -25.82
C ARG A 710 16.62 57.24 -24.32
N TRP A 711 17.55 58.13 -23.95
CA TRP A 711 17.78 58.48 -22.55
C TRP A 711 16.57 59.14 -21.90
N ARG A 712 15.90 60.06 -22.60
CA ARG A 712 14.67 60.71 -22.13
C ARG A 712 13.52 59.71 -21.99
N ASP A 713 13.32 58.86 -23.00
CA ASP A 713 12.28 57.83 -22.99
C ASP A 713 12.51 56.85 -21.83
N GLY A 714 13.76 56.41 -21.63
CA GLY A 714 14.08 55.48 -20.55
C GLY A 714 13.93 56.08 -19.16
N LEU A 715 14.22 57.37 -18.99
CA LEU A 715 13.94 58.09 -17.75
C LEU A 715 12.43 58.26 -17.52
N GLN A 716 11.67 58.54 -18.58
CA GLN A 716 10.22 58.67 -18.50
C GLN A 716 9.57 57.33 -18.09
N GLU A 717 10.04 56.21 -18.63
CA GLU A 717 9.59 54.88 -18.21
C GLU A 717 9.79 54.64 -16.71
N LEU A 718 10.95 55.00 -16.16
CA LEU A 718 11.21 54.89 -14.71
C LEU A 718 10.23 55.76 -13.90
N ARG A 719 9.97 57.00 -14.33
CA ARG A 719 8.99 57.90 -13.69
C ARG A 719 7.57 57.33 -13.76
N THR A 720 7.17 56.79 -14.91
CA THR A 720 5.86 56.13 -15.06
C THR A 720 5.73 54.90 -14.16
N GLY A 721 6.83 54.19 -13.91
CA GLY A 721 6.86 53.09 -12.94
C GLY A 721 6.55 53.54 -11.51
N PHE A 722 7.13 54.67 -11.07
CA PHE A 722 6.77 55.28 -9.79
C PHE A 722 5.32 55.76 -9.73
N ALA A 723 4.84 56.44 -10.77
CA ALA A 723 3.44 56.89 -10.84
C ALA A 723 2.45 55.69 -10.83
N SER A 724 2.81 54.58 -11.47
CA SER A 724 2.04 53.33 -11.42
C SER A 724 1.94 52.79 -9.99
N LEU A 725 3.04 52.81 -9.24
CA LEU A 725 3.02 52.38 -7.84
C LEU A 725 2.20 53.31 -6.94
N GLU A 726 2.23 54.63 -7.19
CA GLU A 726 1.39 55.59 -6.45
C GLU A 726 -0.10 55.33 -6.69
N SER A 727 -0.50 55.08 -7.94
CA SER A 727 -1.89 54.72 -8.30
C SER A 727 -2.37 53.42 -7.64
N GLN A 728 -1.45 52.56 -7.22
CA GLN A 728 -1.72 51.28 -6.57
C GLN A 728 -1.76 51.38 -5.04
N GLY A 729 -1.69 52.59 -4.48
CA GLY A 729 -1.88 52.85 -3.05
C GLY A 729 -0.59 52.96 -2.22
N PHE A 730 0.59 52.92 -2.85
CA PHE A 730 1.84 53.21 -2.16
C PHE A 730 2.02 54.72 -1.97
N LYS A 731 2.34 55.17 -0.75
CA LYS A 731 2.51 56.60 -0.47
C LYS A 731 3.82 57.13 -1.03
N SER A 732 3.79 58.35 -1.55
CA SER A 732 4.97 59.04 -2.09
C SER A 732 6.09 59.22 -1.05
N SER A 733 5.72 59.42 0.23
CA SER A 733 6.66 59.51 1.36
C SER A 733 7.51 58.25 1.54
N ASP A 734 6.90 57.09 1.34
CA ASP A 734 7.49 55.79 1.63
C ASP A 734 8.43 55.35 0.50
N MET A 735 8.28 55.96 -0.69
CA MET A 735 9.14 55.75 -1.85
C MET A 735 10.44 56.54 -1.82
N LYS A 736 10.63 57.46 -0.86
CA LYS A 736 11.78 58.39 -0.84
C LYS A 736 13.12 57.66 -0.87
N ALA A 737 13.30 56.63 -0.03
CA ALA A 737 14.53 55.83 0.02
C ALA A 737 14.79 55.10 -1.31
N TRP A 738 13.73 54.60 -1.96
CA TRP A 738 13.83 53.89 -3.23
C TRP A 738 14.12 54.84 -4.41
N ARG A 739 13.52 56.04 -4.43
CA ARG A 739 13.85 57.11 -5.39
C ARG A 739 15.31 57.53 -5.28
N GLN A 740 15.79 57.74 -4.06
CA GLN A 740 17.20 58.07 -3.80
C GLN A 740 18.13 56.96 -4.29
N HIS A 741 17.83 55.69 -3.99
CA HIS A 741 18.60 54.56 -4.48
C HIS A 741 18.73 54.59 -6.01
N TRP A 742 17.62 54.78 -6.73
CA TRP A 742 17.63 54.81 -8.19
C TRP A 742 18.29 56.05 -8.79
N ASN A 743 18.17 57.22 -8.15
CA ASN A 743 18.92 58.40 -8.55
C ASN A 743 20.43 58.15 -8.49
N HIS A 744 20.92 57.43 -7.47
CA HIS A 744 22.34 57.05 -7.38
C HIS A 744 22.76 56.04 -8.46
N GLN A 745 21.91 55.08 -8.84
CA GLN A 745 22.25 54.16 -9.94
C GLN A 745 22.21 54.88 -11.30
N LEU A 746 21.25 55.77 -11.51
CA LEU A 746 21.22 56.64 -12.70
C LEU A 746 22.43 57.57 -12.76
N TYR A 747 22.90 58.08 -11.61
CA TYR A 747 24.10 58.89 -11.54
C TYR A 747 25.30 58.11 -12.09
N LYS A 748 25.48 56.85 -11.68
CA LYS A 748 26.58 56.00 -12.19
C LYS A 748 26.47 55.75 -13.69
N ALA A 749 25.27 55.41 -14.18
CA ALA A 749 25.04 55.16 -15.60
C ALA A 749 25.30 56.42 -16.44
N LEU A 750 24.84 57.57 -15.96
CA LEU A 750 25.04 58.86 -16.61
C LEU A 750 26.51 59.29 -16.56
N GLU A 751 27.19 59.11 -15.42
CA GLU A 751 28.61 59.46 -15.25
C GLU A 751 29.50 58.66 -16.20
N HIS A 752 29.25 57.35 -16.32
CA HIS A 752 29.98 56.50 -17.25
C HIS A 752 29.85 56.97 -18.70
N GLN A 753 28.62 57.22 -19.16
CA GLN A 753 28.37 57.72 -20.52
C GLN A 753 28.87 59.16 -20.72
N TYR A 754 28.86 59.97 -19.67
CA TYR A 754 29.42 61.31 -19.69
C TYR A 754 30.94 61.30 -19.84
N GLN A 755 31.65 60.42 -19.12
CA GLN A 755 33.10 60.24 -19.25
C GLN A 755 33.49 59.75 -20.65
N ILE A 756 32.83 58.70 -21.16
CA ILE A 756 33.05 58.20 -22.53
C ILE A 756 32.80 59.32 -23.55
N GLY A 757 31.69 60.05 -23.38
CA GLY A 757 31.34 61.15 -24.27
C GLY A 757 32.32 62.33 -24.22
N LEU A 758 32.95 62.61 -23.07
CA LEU A 758 34.01 63.63 -22.96
C LEU A 758 35.30 63.20 -23.67
N GLU A 759 35.67 61.91 -23.59
CA GLU A 759 36.87 61.39 -24.25
C GLU A 759 36.72 61.32 -25.77
N ALA A 760 35.55 60.91 -26.26
CA ALA A 760 35.26 60.72 -27.68
C ALA A 760 34.41 61.86 -28.28
N LEU A 761 34.39 63.03 -27.64
CA LEU A 761 33.52 64.14 -28.02
C LEU A 761 33.78 64.60 -29.46
N ASN A 762 35.04 64.79 -29.80
CA ASN A 762 35.49 65.25 -31.11
C ASN A 762 35.11 64.30 -32.26
N GLU A 763 34.98 63.00 -31.98
CA GLU A 763 34.67 61.96 -32.98
C GLU A 763 33.16 61.78 -33.21
N ASN A 764 32.35 62.14 -32.21
CA ASN A 764 30.92 61.83 -32.20
C ASN A 764 30.01 63.05 -32.40
N LEU A 765 30.56 64.26 -32.46
CA LEU A 765 29.83 65.49 -32.76
C LEU A 765 29.21 65.48 -34.17
N PRO A 766 28.10 66.21 -34.39
CA PRO A 766 27.50 66.37 -35.70
C PRO A 766 28.49 66.94 -36.73
N GLU A 767 28.40 66.45 -37.96
CA GLU A 767 29.27 66.87 -39.05
C GLU A 767 29.09 68.36 -39.37
N ILE A 768 30.21 69.09 -39.49
CA ILE A 768 30.25 70.50 -39.89
C ILE A 768 30.89 70.56 -41.28
N ASN A 769 30.08 70.85 -42.30
CA ASN A 769 30.55 70.97 -43.67
C ASN A 769 31.24 72.33 -43.89
N ILE A 770 32.44 72.29 -44.46
CA ILE A 770 33.28 73.47 -44.70
C ILE A 770 33.81 73.41 -46.14
N ASP A 771 33.56 74.45 -46.91
CA ASP A 771 34.09 74.59 -48.26
C ASP A 771 35.39 75.40 -48.23
N LEU A 772 36.45 74.91 -48.88
CA LEU A 772 37.67 75.66 -49.10
C LEU A 772 37.61 76.33 -50.48
N THR A 773 37.54 77.66 -50.50
CA THR A 773 37.40 78.44 -51.75
C THR A 773 38.59 79.37 -51.97
N PHE A 774 39.01 79.53 -53.22
CA PHE A 774 40.01 80.52 -53.60
C PHE A 774 39.32 81.80 -54.10
N LYS A 775 39.46 82.91 -53.36
CA LYS A 775 38.87 84.21 -53.70
C LYS A 775 39.84 85.34 -53.39
N GLN A 776 39.92 86.35 -54.27
CA GLN A 776 40.78 87.54 -54.10
C GLN A 776 42.26 87.21 -53.80
N GLY A 777 42.83 86.22 -54.51
CA GLY A 777 44.22 85.83 -54.32
C GLY A 777 44.50 85.08 -53.00
N ARG A 778 43.48 84.70 -52.22
CA ARG A 778 43.65 83.98 -50.94
C ARG A 778 42.72 82.78 -50.84
N LEU A 779 43.22 81.73 -50.18
CA LEU A 779 42.40 80.61 -49.72
C LEU A 779 41.54 81.06 -48.52
N GLN A 780 40.24 80.82 -48.57
CA GLN A 780 39.29 81.18 -47.52
C GLN A 780 38.34 80.00 -47.24
N PHE A 781 38.12 79.69 -45.96
CA PHE A 781 37.08 78.75 -45.51
C PHE A 781 35.69 79.40 -45.59
N ARG A 782 34.69 78.62 -45.98
CA ARG A 782 33.27 79.00 -45.98
C ARG A 782 32.44 77.90 -45.29
N PRO A 783 31.81 78.14 -44.13
CA PRO A 783 31.86 79.36 -43.30
C PRO A 783 33.27 79.73 -42.81
N PRO A 784 33.51 80.98 -42.36
CA PRO A 784 34.79 81.40 -41.81
C PRO A 784 35.26 80.51 -40.66
N PHE A 785 36.58 80.39 -40.49
CA PHE A 785 37.20 79.51 -39.49
C PHE A 785 36.70 79.80 -38.07
N GLU A 786 36.49 81.06 -37.73
CA GLU A 786 35.98 81.52 -36.44
C GLU A 786 34.54 81.07 -36.20
N GLU A 787 33.70 81.05 -37.25
CA GLU A 787 32.31 80.62 -37.15
C GLU A 787 32.22 79.10 -36.96
N VAL A 788 33.03 78.33 -37.69
CA VAL A 788 33.18 76.88 -37.50
C VAL A 788 33.61 76.58 -36.07
N ARG A 789 34.62 77.30 -35.56
CA ARG A 789 35.11 77.18 -34.19
C ARG A 789 34.01 77.49 -33.16
N ALA A 790 33.24 78.56 -33.37
CA ALA A 790 32.13 78.93 -32.49
C ALA A 790 31.00 77.88 -32.49
N ARG A 791 30.67 77.30 -33.65
CA ARG A 791 29.66 76.23 -33.77
C ARG A 791 30.10 74.96 -33.02
N TYR A 792 31.36 74.55 -33.19
CA TYR A 792 31.91 73.39 -32.49
C TYR A 792 31.85 73.55 -30.96
N TYR A 793 32.35 74.67 -30.41
CA TYR A 793 32.33 74.89 -28.96
C TYR A 793 30.91 75.04 -28.39
N ARG A 794 29.94 75.47 -29.19
CA ARG A 794 28.53 75.52 -28.77
C ARG A 794 27.98 74.12 -28.52
N GLU A 795 28.22 73.17 -29.43
CA GLU A 795 27.79 71.78 -29.25
C GLU A 795 28.54 71.09 -28.11
N MET A 796 29.85 71.36 -27.97
CA MET A 796 30.64 70.90 -26.83
C MET A 796 30.07 71.42 -25.49
N LYS A 797 29.75 72.72 -25.40
CA LYS A 797 29.14 73.31 -24.20
C LYS A 797 27.77 72.69 -23.90
N ARG A 798 26.98 72.41 -24.93
CA ARG A 798 25.67 71.75 -24.80
C ARG A 798 25.81 70.37 -24.14
N PHE A 799 26.77 69.56 -24.59
CA PHE A 799 27.05 68.25 -23.99
C PHE A 799 27.52 68.36 -22.53
N ILE A 800 28.48 69.24 -22.24
CA ILE A 800 29.01 69.46 -20.87
C ILE A 800 27.89 69.88 -19.90
N SER A 801 26.86 70.58 -20.39
CA SER A 801 25.75 71.05 -19.55
C SER A 801 24.69 70.00 -19.23
N ILE A 802 24.75 68.79 -19.80
CA ILE A 802 23.72 67.75 -19.63
C ILE A 802 23.50 67.37 -18.16
N PRO A 803 24.54 67.10 -17.33
CA PRO A 803 24.34 66.73 -15.93
C PRO A 803 23.63 67.82 -15.10
N ASN A 804 23.81 69.10 -15.44
CA ASN A 804 23.17 70.22 -14.73
C ASN A 804 21.66 70.33 -15.01
N GLN A 805 21.23 69.84 -16.17
CA GLN A 805 19.82 69.84 -16.59
C GLN A 805 19.14 68.51 -16.27
N PHE A 806 19.90 67.49 -15.85
CA PHE A 806 19.35 66.18 -15.53
C PHE A 806 18.57 66.24 -14.21
N ARG A 807 17.27 66.00 -14.31
CA ARG A 807 16.37 65.78 -13.17
C ARG A 807 16.08 64.29 -13.19
N GLY A 808 16.54 63.52 -12.22
CA GLY A 808 16.43 62.05 -12.22
C GLY A 808 14.97 61.56 -12.13
N VAL A 809 14.72 60.63 -11.22
CA VAL A 809 13.37 60.07 -11.04
C VAL A 809 12.50 60.86 -10.05
N SER A 810 13.09 61.81 -9.32
CA SER A 810 12.36 62.78 -8.50
C SER A 810 11.97 64.00 -9.34
N GLU A 811 10.67 64.34 -9.43
CA GLU A 811 10.18 65.56 -10.10
C GLU A 811 10.22 66.81 -9.20
N THR A 812 10.23 66.62 -7.87
CA THR A 812 10.30 67.70 -6.88
C THR A 812 11.74 68.18 -6.64
N GLU A 813 11.88 69.44 -6.21
CA GLU A 813 13.12 70.20 -5.91
C GLU A 813 14.00 69.59 -4.79
N GLU A 814 14.29 68.29 -4.84
CA GLU A 814 15.34 67.68 -4.03
C GLU A 814 16.71 68.02 -4.63
N GLU A 815 17.72 68.24 -3.77
CA GLU A 815 19.10 68.56 -4.18
C GLU A 815 19.58 67.60 -5.27
N SER A 816 19.88 68.16 -6.45
CA SER A 816 20.25 67.37 -7.62
C SER A 816 21.67 66.84 -7.47
N ILE A 817 21.82 65.56 -7.07
CA ILE A 817 23.13 64.89 -6.98
C ILE A 817 23.94 64.90 -8.29
N PHE A 818 23.28 65.17 -9.43
CA PHE A 818 23.86 65.11 -10.77
C PHE A 818 24.73 66.32 -11.13
N THR A 819 24.53 67.50 -10.50
CA THR A 819 25.31 68.71 -10.82
C THR A 819 26.78 68.60 -10.41
N VAL A 820 27.05 67.89 -9.31
CA VAL A 820 28.41 67.61 -8.81
C VAL A 820 29.25 66.81 -9.81
N MET A 821 28.61 66.09 -10.75
CA MET A 821 29.28 65.30 -11.79
C MET A 821 30.17 66.16 -12.69
N THR A 822 29.73 67.39 -13.01
CA THR A 822 30.47 68.31 -13.89
C THR A 822 31.81 68.71 -13.26
N GLU A 823 31.83 68.95 -11.94
CA GLU A 823 33.04 69.32 -11.20
C GLU A 823 33.99 68.12 -11.04
N ARG A 824 33.45 66.94 -10.69
CA ARG A 824 34.27 65.72 -10.49
C ARG A 824 34.98 65.26 -11.77
N ASN A 825 34.37 65.48 -12.93
CA ASN A 825 34.90 65.06 -14.22
C ASN A 825 35.58 66.21 -15.00
N ALA A 826 35.95 67.30 -14.31
CA ALA A 826 36.54 68.48 -14.95
C ALA A 826 37.84 68.21 -15.71
N ASN A 827 38.61 67.20 -15.29
CA ASN A 827 39.82 66.78 -16.01
C ASN A 827 39.53 66.32 -17.45
N GLY A 828 38.35 65.73 -17.69
CA GLY A 828 37.91 65.34 -19.03
C GLY A 828 37.73 66.54 -19.96
N PHE A 829 37.47 67.74 -19.42
CA PHE A 829 37.41 68.96 -20.24
C PHE A 829 38.76 69.29 -20.85
N LEU A 830 39.86 69.12 -20.12
CA LEU A 830 41.20 69.37 -20.65
C LEU A 830 41.48 68.51 -21.89
N THR A 831 41.15 67.22 -21.81
CA THR A 831 41.27 66.29 -22.94
C THR A 831 40.40 66.73 -24.12
N ALA A 832 39.12 67.04 -23.88
CA ALA A 832 38.19 67.44 -24.92
C ALA A 832 38.61 68.77 -25.59
N PHE A 833 39.06 69.76 -24.82
CA PHE A 833 39.56 71.03 -25.36
C PHE A 833 40.89 70.86 -26.10
N SER A 834 41.81 70.04 -25.60
CA SER A 834 43.08 69.73 -26.30
C SER A 834 42.83 69.07 -27.65
N LYS A 835 41.99 68.04 -27.70
CA LYS A 835 41.60 67.36 -28.96
C LYS A 835 40.91 68.32 -29.93
N ALA A 836 40.09 69.24 -29.44
CA ALA A 836 39.46 70.27 -30.27
C ALA A 836 40.51 71.22 -30.88
N GLU A 837 41.47 71.71 -30.09
CA GLU A 837 42.55 72.58 -30.60
C GLU A 837 43.44 71.84 -31.60
N ASP A 838 43.76 70.56 -31.35
CA ASP A 838 44.52 69.73 -32.29
C ASP A 838 43.74 69.52 -33.60
N LEU A 839 42.42 69.34 -33.54
CA LEU A 839 41.56 69.25 -34.72
C LEU A 839 41.56 70.56 -35.53
N PHE A 840 41.44 71.70 -34.85
CA PHE A 840 41.48 73.01 -35.51
C PHE A 840 42.86 73.32 -36.09
N ARG A 841 43.95 72.86 -35.44
CA ARG A 841 45.31 72.93 -36.00
C ARG A 841 45.43 72.13 -37.28
N ARG A 842 44.96 70.86 -37.27
CA ARG A 842 44.91 70.01 -38.46
C ARG A 842 44.08 70.63 -39.58
N LEU A 843 42.91 71.19 -39.27
CA LEU A 843 42.07 71.90 -40.25
C LEU A 843 42.81 73.09 -40.88
N ALA A 844 43.51 73.90 -40.07
CA ALA A 844 44.31 75.01 -40.58
C ALA A 844 45.47 74.55 -41.47
N GLU A 845 46.08 73.40 -41.16
CA GLU A 845 47.15 72.79 -41.97
C GLU A 845 46.65 72.29 -43.33
N VAL A 846 45.38 71.90 -43.48
CA VAL A 846 44.80 71.52 -44.79
C VAL A 846 44.97 72.64 -45.82
N CYS A 847 44.82 73.92 -45.42
CA CYS A 847 45.08 75.04 -46.32
C CYS A 847 46.52 75.05 -46.85
N ASN A 848 47.50 74.61 -46.06
CA ASN A 848 48.90 74.59 -46.47
C ASN A 848 49.15 73.63 -47.64
N GLN A 849 48.43 72.51 -47.70
CA GLN A 849 48.56 71.53 -48.78
C GLN A 849 48.19 72.11 -50.15
N PHE A 850 47.29 73.09 -50.18
CA PHE A 850 46.84 73.76 -51.40
C PHE A 850 47.62 75.05 -51.72
N LYS A 851 48.48 75.53 -50.81
CA LYS A 851 49.23 76.79 -51.01
C LYS A 851 50.10 76.74 -52.26
N GLU A 852 50.86 75.66 -52.46
CA GLU A 852 51.76 75.51 -53.63
C GLU A 852 51.02 75.53 -54.98
N TRP A 853 49.80 74.99 -55.02
CA TRP A 853 48.97 74.94 -56.23
C TRP A 853 48.41 76.31 -56.63
N ILE A 854 48.31 77.20 -55.66
CA ILE A 854 47.62 78.47 -55.79
C ILE A 854 48.58 79.64 -56.01
N VAL A 855 49.90 79.42 -55.84
CA VAL A 855 50.96 80.42 -56.06
C VAL A 855 50.85 81.09 -57.43
N ILE A 856 50.51 80.33 -58.48
CA ILE A 856 50.35 80.86 -59.85
C ILE A 856 49.20 81.88 -59.92
N GLY A 857 48.14 81.70 -59.11
CA GLY A 857 47.01 82.63 -59.02
C GLY A 857 47.26 83.83 -58.09
N GLN A 858 48.44 83.91 -57.45
CA GLN A 858 48.82 84.97 -56.52
C GLN A 858 49.86 85.94 -57.07
N VAL A 859 50.44 85.62 -58.24
CA VAL A 859 51.49 86.42 -58.87
C VAL A 859 51.01 86.88 -60.24
N ASP A 860 51.46 88.06 -60.67
CA ASP A 860 51.20 88.54 -62.02
C ASP A 860 52.04 87.74 -63.04
N MET A 861 51.37 86.87 -63.78
CA MET A 861 52.01 85.97 -64.74
C MET A 861 52.57 86.72 -65.95
N GLU A 862 52.05 87.90 -66.30
CA GLU A 862 52.53 88.64 -67.47
C GLU A 862 53.92 89.23 -67.24
N THR A 863 54.19 89.75 -66.05
CA THR A 863 55.50 90.28 -65.68
C THR A 863 56.54 89.17 -65.55
N LEU A 864 56.19 88.03 -64.93
CA LEU A 864 57.08 86.88 -64.83
C LEU A 864 57.42 86.25 -66.18
N ALA A 865 56.44 86.11 -67.07
CA ALA A 865 56.64 85.57 -68.41
C ALA A 865 57.62 86.45 -69.23
N LYS A 866 57.47 87.77 -69.17
CA LYS A 866 58.36 88.72 -69.86
C LYS A 866 59.82 88.63 -69.39
N MET A 867 60.04 88.37 -68.10
CA MET A 867 61.40 88.34 -67.54
C MET A 867 62.14 87.03 -67.79
N HIS A 868 61.44 85.88 -67.77
CA HIS A 868 62.08 84.55 -67.78
C HIS A 868 61.84 83.71 -69.04
N LEU A 869 60.99 84.16 -69.97
CA LEU A 869 60.67 83.44 -71.21
C LEU A 869 61.15 84.22 -72.45
N SER A 870 62.46 84.39 -72.60
CA SER A 870 63.07 85.10 -73.72
C SER A 870 63.46 84.19 -74.89
N SER A 871 63.67 82.88 -74.68
CA SER A 871 64.02 81.93 -75.73
C SER A 871 62.92 80.90 -76.03
N LYS A 872 62.91 80.35 -77.26
CA LYS A 872 61.96 79.29 -77.68
C LYS A 872 62.06 78.03 -76.80
N GLN A 873 63.26 77.69 -76.32
CA GLN A 873 63.47 76.50 -75.46
C GLN A 873 62.87 76.70 -74.06
N ASP A 874 62.92 77.92 -73.51
CA ASP A 874 62.33 78.25 -72.21
C ASP A 874 60.81 78.13 -72.25
N TRP A 875 60.17 78.58 -73.34
CA TRP A 875 58.74 78.39 -73.58
C TRP A 875 58.36 76.90 -73.63
N GLU A 876 59.11 76.08 -74.39
CA GLU A 876 58.81 74.65 -74.51
C GLU A 876 58.97 73.89 -73.19
N LYS A 877 60.03 74.17 -72.41
CA LYS A 877 60.27 73.54 -71.10
C LYS A 877 59.19 73.91 -70.09
N ASN A 878 58.82 75.19 -70.00
CA ASN A 878 57.77 75.65 -69.08
C ASN A 878 56.38 75.15 -69.48
N PHE A 879 56.06 75.07 -70.78
CA PHE A 879 54.80 74.46 -71.24
C PHE A 879 54.72 72.96 -70.92
N LYS A 880 55.83 72.22 -71.07
CA LYS A 880 55.92 70.81 -70.66
C LYS A 880 55.74 70.67 -69.14
N ALA A 881 56.39 71.51 -68.34
CA ALA A 881 56.23 71.53 -66.89
C ALA A 881 54.80 71.89 -66.45
N LEU A 882 54.16 72.87 -67.10
CA LEU A 882 52.76 73.22 -66.89
C LEU A 882 51.83 72.04 -67.22
N LYS A 883 52.09 71.32 -68.31
CA LYS A 883 51.32 70.13 -68.69
C LYS A 883 51.48 68.98 -67.70
N VAL A 884 52.66 68.81 -67.11
CA VAL A 884 52.90 67.84 -66.02
C VAL A 884 52.15 68.27 -64.76
N ARG A 885 52.30 69.53 -64.33
CA ARG A 885 51.57 70.09 -63.17
C ARG A 885 50.05 70.08 -63.37
N GLY A 886 49.55 70.28 -64.58
CA GLY A 886 48.12 70.14 -64.91
C GLY A 886 47.61 68.71 -64.74
N LYS A 887 48.39 67.70 -65.17
CA LYS A 887 48.07 66.29 -64.91
C LYS A 887 48.15 65.92 -63.43
N GLU A 888 49.06 66.52 -62.67
CA GLU A 888 49.12 66.36 -61.21
C GLU A 888 47.96 67.05 -60.51
N ALA A 889 47.50 68.21 -60.99
CA ALA A 889 46.33 68.92 -60.48
C ALA A 889 45.03 68.11 -60.67
N GLU A 890 44.90 67.37 -61.77
CA GLU A 890 43.79 66.43 -61.99
C GLU A 890 43.79 65.26 -60.98
N ARG A 891 44.95 64.93 -60.41
CA ARG A 891 45.13 63.92 -59.35
C ARG A 891 45.01 64.51 -57.94
N LEU A 892 44.82 65.83 -57.80
CA LEU A 892 44.54 66.40 -56.49
C LEU A 892 43.29 65.71 -55.95
N PRO A 893 43.29 65.31 -54.68
CA PRO A 893 42.13 64.67 -54.11
C PRO A 893 40.95 65.63 -54.32
N ARG A 894 39.98 65.22 -55.11
CA ARG A 894 38.65 65.83 -55.07
C ARG A 894 38.10 65.42 -53.72
N TYR A 895 38.47 66.16 -52.69
CA TYR A 895 37.77 66.06 -51.43
C TYR A 895 36.34 66.59 -51.69
N THR A 896 35.46 65.75 -52.22
CA THR A 896 34.14 65.65 -51.60
C THR A 896 34.44 65.22 -50.18
N LEU A 897 34.50 66.21 -49.30
CA LEU A 897 35.00 66.13 -47.94
C LEU A 897 33.98 65.41 -47.05
N ASP A 898 33.31 64.37 -47.55
CA ASP A 898 32.46 63.46 -46.77
C ASP A 898 33.30 62.58 -45.83
N TYR A 899 34.64 62.57 -45.95
CA TYR A 899 35.49 61.59 -45.26
C TYR A 899 36.83 62.11 -44.70
N VAL A 900 37.04 63.42 -44.51
CA VAL A 900 38.31 63.92 -43.92
C VAL A 900 38.27 64.00 -42.38
N LEU A 901 37.12 63.78 -41.74
CA LEU A 901 37.09 63.49 -40.28
C LEU A 901 37.28 62.00 -39.94
N LYS A 902 37.37 61.10 -40.93
CA LYS A 902 37.59 59.66 -40.70
C LYS A 902 38.97 59.12 -41.11
N PHE A 903 39.83 59.94 -41.75
CA PHE A 903 41.15 59.47 -42.23
C PHE A 903 42.34 60.13 -41.52
N ILE A 904 42.12 60.75 -40.35
CA ILE A 904 43.20 61.01 -39.38
C ILE A 904 42.92 60.22 -38.07
N LEU A 905 42.63 58.93 -38.27
CA LEU A 905 42.88 57.84 -37.32
C LEU A 905 43.95 56.94 -37.93
#